data_AF-A0A9K3LSN7-F1
#
_entry.id   AF-A0A9K3LSN7-F1
#
_cell.length_a   1.000
_cell.length_b   1.000
_cell.length_c   1.000
_cell.angle_alpha   90.00
_cell.angle_beta   90.00
_cell.angle_gamma   90.00
#
_symmetry.space_group_name_H-M   'P 1'
#
loop_
_entity.id
_entity.type
_entity.pdbx_description
1 polymer ?
#
loop_
_entity_poly.entity_id
_entity_poly.type
_entity_poly.pdbx_seq_one_letter_code
_entity_poly.pdbx_strand_id
1 'polypeptide(L)'
;MPWLLFLVYSVGVLWTPISSNTVLLPVPTSSPSDVGPSSPSFPHDDSSSSSQHLQPSFAPSASLRLNDGATYWIRSGHHPRISFPSLDEFQDVEIRVRYFYNRNITIETKGNDHDDDDDDDDDDDDEKEQQQEKDEINNNNYVDTVDHHEIKPNSNNKEDAYFQVDDCPRHFLWLSDQAVEYELQHRREYGTWRERVLVEKLYFTLFYGGTGLATKYMDLVDDFQTDLEGWNVMDHNRTTTNKNDHCAWEGVECDEDNTIIGFSIHGFSLEGTLPTDLYLMTSLKHLDLKGNLIRGSLPSSWGEMTSLVTLNMADNELAGTIPSSFSKLTNLENLYLGSNHFEGTIADSFIESWINLKVLDLSHNSFSGNFPQAIINNAKKLKSLNLHSNQLGGSIPQLNLKHGRTEESNPTLGNSTTGSYLTTLANLRHLDIGNNKLSGTIPTTWLQLPNLRDLNLEGNMLSGILPKEIWMMSRLETLILSDNHLHGTIPSPEKGRQVMENTTSLLLNGNQFTGTIPSDLLLACSNSLVRLDVSNNSLNGTIPTIIGKLSKLERFDAQNNTLTGSLPAEMKRMYPDVQLNLTNNLLTGTIPKVFCGGGPMSANLLHRHFGCDAILCPAGTFHPNGAASLFSGCRPCATDSAKKGERAHVIGRISCEGTTFIHGDLNGDGILSEREVLHLLYAYTIGWNWGSQFDSWADPSFHKCDLAGITCVDDHVAKIDLTDASLCSNGERKAGPAAECKGIPAEIAFLTNLEILMMNRRQFLRGTLPTELGRLTSMKYLDLSGCPLLSGPLPSELGNLANLRYMNLGGCRFNGTIPDELFQLSNIEKLHLSTNLFTGTLPSVIGQLTRVKELMLSRTQITGSIPTEIGRLTALENLEMYGNKITGSLPKTLGNCSNLKRIDLFNNLLTGSIPQSLTKIQSLQILHIKLNAITGTISADFGNLPFLSWFDVSSNRLHGRIPASFGNSRTLKDFRLGGNMIYDPVPESLCQNENINGGLTKTYGCSGVICPLGTFSDPGHATHADGCKPCPGGKSTMYLGSSHCIKFTEEDYVNMFYDVMAATHPHPMQQDHWQSRRDQDICNWNGIKCDEHGKITSIGFPLLGINDVR
;
A
#
# COMPACT_ATOMS: atom_id res chain seq x y z
N MET A 1 29.48 -21.08 50.33
CA MET A 1 30.15 -22.35 50.69
C MET A 1 29.19 -23.50 50.38
N PRO A 2 29.68 -24.69 50.01
CA PRO A 2 31.02 -25.04 49.48
C PRO A 2 30.90 -25.94 48.20
N TRP A 3 31.90 -26.50 47.51
CA TRP A 3 33.38 -26.72 47.64
C TRP A 3 34.01 -26.73 46.20
N LEU A 4 35.35 -26.67 46.08
CA LEU A 4 36.23 -27.09 44.94
C LEU A 4 36.23 -26.28 43.60
N LEU A 5 37.31 -26.24 42.78
CA LEU A 5 38.77 -26.06 43.05
C LEU A 5 39.61 -25.84 41.75
N PHE A 6 40.59 -24.91 41.77
CA PHE A 6 41.89 -24.85 41.01
C PHE A 6 41.88 -24.79 39.44
N LEU A 7 42.79 -24.16 38.67
CA LEU A 7 44.25 -23.83 38.72
C LEU A 7 45.18 -24.99 38.27
N VAL A 8 46.25 -24.83 37.45
CA VAL A 8 47.01 -23.65 36.89
C VAL A 8 47.54 -23.97 35.46
N TYR A 9 47.96 -22.98 34.64
CA TYR A 9 49.29 -22.79 33.97
C TYR A 9 49.17 -21.62 32.94
N SER A 10 49.90 -20.49 33.03
CA SER A 10 51.33 -20.24 32.69
C SER A 10 51.59 -20.24 31.16
N VAL A 11 52.38 -19.34 30.55
CA VAL A 11 53.66 -18.72 31.00
C VAL A 11 53.72 -17.21 30.69
N GLY A 12 54.46 -16.43 31.49
CA GLY A 12 54.95 -15.07 31.17
C GLY A 12 56.39 -14.88 31.67
N VAL A 13 57.06 -13.77 31.31
CA VAL A 13 58.45 -13.33 31.69
C VAL A 13 58.78 -12.03 30.90
N LEU A 14 59.50 -10.99 31.34
CA LEU A 14 59.93 -10.42 32.65
C LEU A 14 60.25 -8.90 32.49
N TRP A 15 59.98 -8.11 33.55
CA TRP A 15 60.75 -6.97 34.10
C TRP A 15 61.14 -5.69 33.29
N THR A 16 60.55 -4.54 33.67
CA THR A 16 61.14 -3.35 34.38
C THR A 16 62.69 -3.14 34.48
N PRO A 17 63.20 -1.93 34.85
CA PRO A 17 62.66 -0.53 34.79
C PRO A 17 63.71 0.54 34.34
N ILE A 18 63.38 1.85 34.36
CA ILE A 18 64.13 2.96 35.05
C ILE A 18 63.46 4.36 34.81
N SER A 19 63.78 5.34 35.66
CA SER A 19 63.24 6.72 35.76
C SER A 19 63.99 7.75 34.86
N SER A 20 63.81 9.09 34.87
CA SER A 20 63.01 10.05 35.67
C SER A 20 62.90 11.42 34.97
N ASN A 21 61.82 12.18 35.20
CA ASN A 21 61.78 13.61 35.61
C ASN A 21 60.33 14.17 35.50
N THR A 22 59.61 14.58 36.56
CA THR A 22 59.69 15.85 37.36
C THR A 22 59.88 17.11 36.52
N VAL A 23 59.08 18.19 36.67
CA VAL A 23 58.58 18.87 37.90
C VAL A 23 57.32 19.72 37.52
N LEU A 24 56.35 20.15 38.35
CA LEU A 24 56.06 20.01 39.80
C LEU A 24 54.52 20.04 40.09
N LEU A 25 54.00 21.02 40.85
CA LEU A 25 52.66 21.19 41.50
C LEU A 25 52.38 22.72 41.70
N PRO A 26 51.35 23.30 42.41
CA PRO A 26 50.38 22.77 43.43
C PRO A 26 48.91 23.34 43.30
N VAL A 27 47.91 23.26 44.21
CA VAL A 27 47.41 22.32 45.28
C VAL A 27 45.91 22.64 45.53
N PRO A 28 45.03 21.69 45.95
CA PRO A 28 43.57 21.89 46.08
C PRO A 28 43.00 22.02 47.52
N THR A 29 41.72 22.38 47.64
CA THR A 29 40.82 22.37 48.84
C THR A 29 39.36 22.61 48.36
N SER A 30 38.24 22.29 49.06
CA SER A 30 37.92 21.27 50.10
C SER A 30 36.39 21.22 50.36
N SER A 31 35.84 20.07 50.78
CA SER A 31 34.52 19.90 51.45
C SER A 31 34.71 19.90 53.01
N PRO A 32 33.69 19.82 53.93
CA PRO A 32 32.34 19.23 53.82
C PRO A 32 31.16 19.89 54.61
N SER A 33 30.00 19.22 54.58
CA SER A 33 28.88 19.08 55.57
C SER A 33 28.50 20.16 56.61
N ASP A 34 27.19 20.44 56.77
CA ASP A 34 26.41 20.01 57.96
C ASP A 34 24.87 20.27 57.91
N VAL A 35 24.11 19.25 58.35
CA VAL A 35 22.99 19.21 59.34
C VAL A 35 21.68 20.06 59.19
N GLY A 36 20.52 19.45 59.55
CA GLY A 36 19.16 20.06 59.65
C GLY A 36 18.78 20.56 61.06
N PRO A 37 17.53 20.44 61.59
CA PRO A 37 16.33 19.76 61.06
C PRO A 37 14.93 20.44 61.33
N SER A 38 13.84 19.76 60.92
CA SER A 38 12.48 19.69 61.54
C SER A 38 11.53 20.92 61.68
N SER A 39 10.24 20.66 61.43
CA SER A 39 9.04 21.46 61.80
C SER A 39 8.57 21.19 63.25
N PRO A 40 7.55 21.92 63.80
CA PRO A 40 6.22 21.27 64.01
C PRO A 40 4.95 22.16 64.12
N SER A 41 3.78 21.49 64.18
CA SER A 41 2.50 21.78 64.92
C SER A 41 1.65 23.05 64.61
N PHE A 42 0.30 23.03 64.44
CA PHE A 42 -0.82 22.52 65.30
C PHE A 42 -0.80 23.09 66.75
N PRO A 43 -1.88 23.07 67.59
CA PRO A 43 -3.14 22.28 67.62
C PRO A 43 -4.40 23.16 67.32
N HIS A 44 -5.67 22.95 67.72
CA HIS A 44 -6.48 22.01 68.55
C HIS A 44 -7.88 21.88 67.86
N ASP A 45 -8.95 21.20 68.32
CA ASP A 45 -9.33 19.84 68.84
C ASP A 45 -10.89 19.86 68.91
N ASP A 46 -11.72 18.82 69.13
CA ASP A 46 -11.60 17.38 69.49
C ASP A 46 -12.52 16.58 68.48
N SER A 47 -13.40 15.58 68.69
CA SER A 47 -13.89 14.77 69.83
C SER A 47 -14.51 13.42 69.42
N SER A 48 -14.64 12.51 70.38
CA SER A 48 -15.41 11.23 70.37
C SER A 48 -15.10 10.23 69.22
N SER A 49 -14.31 9.16 69.41
CA SER A 49 -14.52 7.93 70.22
C SER A 49 -15.61 6.99 69.68
N SER A 50 -15.48 5.66 69.55
CA SER A 50 -14.38 4.67 69.79
C SER A 50 -14.79 3.32 69.07
N SER A 51 -14.16 2.15 69.15
CA SER A 51 -13.13 1.56 70.03
C SER A 51 -12.30 0.44 69.32
N GLN A 52 -11.61 -0.41 70.07
CA GLN A 52 -10.88 -1.61 69.60
C GLN A 52 -11.78 -2.85 69.45
N HIS A 53 -11.43 -3.75 68.53
CA HIS A 53 -11.40 -5.25 68.58
C HIS A 53 -11.41 -5.79 67.13
N LEU A 54 -10.51 -6.67 66.67
CA LEU A 54 -10.30 -8.09 66.99
C LEU A 54 -11.55 -8.99 66.83
N GLN A 55 -11.47 -9.93 65.88
CA GLN A 55 -12.34 -11.11 65.68
C GLN A 55 -12.51 -11.93 66.99
N PRO A 56 -13.59 -12.74 67.20
CA PRO A 56 -13.96 -13.82 66.26
C PRO A 56 -15.42 -14.38 66.21
N SER A 57 -15.64 -15.29 65.24
CA SER A 57 -16.49 -16.51 65.19
C SER A 57 -17.74 -16.70 66.08
N PHE A 58 -18.84 -17.21 65.48
CA PHE A 58 -19.51 -18.51 65.73
C PHE A 58 -20.75 -18.61 64.78
N ALA A 59 -20.76 -19.41 63.70
CA ALA A 59 -21.08 -20.85 63.59
C ALA A 59 -22.60 -21.19 63.63
N PRO A 60 -23.09 -22.36 63.12
CA PRO A 60 -22.64 -23.23 62.01
C PRO A 60 -23.74 -23.37 60.90
N SER A 61 -23.56 -24.03 59.74
CA SER A 61 -23.51 -25.50 59.60
C SER A 61 -23.63 -25.97 58.12
N ALA A 62 -23.48 -27.29 57.91
CA ALA A 62 -23.93 -28.09 56.75
C ALA A 62 -23.26 -27.88 55.36
N SER A 63 -22.24 -28.69 55.10
CA SER A 63 -21.51 -28.85 53.83
C SER A 63 -22.05 -29.95 52.90
N LEU A 64 -21.86 -29.81 51.58
CA LEU A 64 -21.38 -30.83 50.62
C LEU A 64 -20.96 -30.09 49.32
N ARG A 65 -19.76 -30.17 48.72
CA ARG A 65 -18.77 -31.26 48.42
C ARG A 65 -19.28 -32.26 47.37
N LEU A 66 -18.52 -32.69 46.35
CA LEU A 66 -17.14 -32.42 45.84
C LEU A 66 -17.12 -32.87 44.34
N ASN A 67 -16.12 -32.74 43.45
CA ASN A 67 -14.62 -32.66 43.46
C ASN A 67 -14.19 -31.73 42.29
N ASP A 68 -13.20 -30.83 42.43
CA ASP A 68 -11.73 -30.99 42.22
C ASP A 68 -11.31 -31.24 40.75
N GLY A 69 -10.26 -30.62 40.18
CA GLY A 69 -9.24 -29.65 40.65
C GLY A 69 -8.26 -29.35 39.49
N ALA A 70 -7.17 -28.56 39.58
CA ALA A 70 -6.58 -27.73 40.63
C ALA A 70 -5.60 -26.70 39.99
N THR A 71 -4.86 -25.89 40.76
CA THR A 71 -3.90 -24.87 40.23
C THR A 71 -2.64 -24.77 41.09
N TYR A 72 -1.46 -24.58 40.49
CA TYR A 72 -0.28 -23.95 41.13
C TYR A 72 0.68 -23.31 40.10
N TRP A 73 1.56 -22.41 40.56
CA TRP A 73 2.39 -21.48 39.77
C TRP A 73 3.88 -21.90 39.75
N ILE A 74 4.78 -21.32 38.94
CA ILE A 74 5.55 -20.07 39.24
C ILE A 74 6.28 -19.54 37.97
N ARG A 75 6.34 -18.19 37.89
CA ARG A 75 7.21 -17.23 37.14
C ARG A 75 8.32 -17.79 36.21
N SER A 76 8.65 -17.11 35.09
CA SER A 76 8.81 -15.65 35.01
C SER A 76 8.70 -15.00 33.61
N GLY A 77 8.34 -13.70 33.57
CA GLY A 77 8.86 -12.76 32.56
C GLY A 77 7.92 -12.27 31.45
N HIS A 78 6.78 -11.63 31.77
CA HIS A 78 5.94 -10.94 30.76
C HIS A 78 5.25 -9.66 31.28
N HIS A 79 4.77 -8.84 30.35
CA HIS A 79 4.22 -7.49 30.57
C HIS A 79 2.89 -7.48 31.36
N PRO A 80 2.65 -6.47 32.22
CA PRO A 80 1.31 -6.15 32.72
C PRO A 80 0.55 -5.24 31.74
N ARG A 81 -0.56 -5.74 31.17
CA ARG A 81 -1.67 -4.86 30.77
C ARG A 81 -2.44 -4.46 32.04
N ILE A 82 -3.06 -3.27 32.03
CA ILE A 82 -4.15 -2.91 32.95
C ILE A 82 -5.46 -3.10 32.17
N SER A 83 -6.50 -3.65 32.81
CA SER A 83 -7.80 -3.88 32.17
C SER A 83 -8.96 -3.89 33.18
N PHE A 84 -9.85 -2.90 33.08
CA PHE A 84 -11.17 -2.81 33.68
C PHE A 84 -11.97 -1.72 32.93
N PRO A 85 -13.31 -1.76 32.89
CA PRO A 85 -14.22 -2.90 32.84
C PRO A 85 -15.02 -2.91 31.51
N SER A 86 -16.09 -3.70 31.42
CA SER A 86 -17.05 -3.67 30.31
C SER A 86 -17.96 -2.43 30.35
N LEU A 87 -18.35 -1.94 29.17
CA LEU A 87 -19.52 -1.09 28.97
C LEU A 87 -20.08 -1.33 27.57
N ASP A 88 -21.32 -1.82 27.52
CA ASP A 88 -22.19 -1.67 26.36
C ASP A 88 -22.71 -0.22 26.33
N GLU A 89 -22.66 0.44 25.18
CA GLU A 89 -23.61 1.46 24.67
C GLU A 89 -23.05 2.15 23.40
N PHE A 90 -23.95 2.74 22.60
CA PHE A 90 -23.73 3.46 21.33
C PHE A 90 -23.44 2.64 20.05
N GLN A 91 -24.48 2.57 19.22
CA GLN A 91 -24.49 2.10 17.83
C GLN A 91 -24.20 3.24 16.82
N ASP A 92 -23.96 2.83 15.57
CA ASP A 92 -24.27 3.50 14.29
C ASP A 92 -23.82 4.94 13.98
N VAL A 93 -22.98 5.05 12.94
CA VAL A 93 -22.97 6.17 11.97
C VAL A 93 -22.73 5.64 10.55
N GLU A 94 -23.71 5.82 9.66
CA GLU A 94 -23.61 5.53 8.21
C GLU A 94 -22.96 6.72 7.46
N ILE A 95 -21.90 6.48 6.69
CA ILE A 95 -21.31 7.49 5.79
C ILE A 95 -21.61 7.15 4.33
N ARG A 96 -22.31 8.05 3.64
CA ARG A 96 -22.61 7.95 2.20
C ARG A 96 -21.70 8.85 1.37
N VAL A 97 -21.15 8.31 0.30
CA VAL A 97 -20.47 9.08 -0.75
C VAL A 97 -21.45 9.30 -1.92
N ARG A 98 -21.57 10.55 -2.38
CA ARG A 98 -22.06 10.88 -3.73
C ARG A 98 -21.03 11.75 -4.43
N TYR A 99 -20.80 11.47 -5.71
CA TYR A 99 -19.99 12.29 -6.59
C TYR A 99 -20.76 13.52 -7.04
N PHE A 100 -20.07 14.66 -7.14
CA PHE A 100 -20.48 15.79 -7.97
C PHE A 100 -19.24 16.34 -8.68
N TYR A 101 -19.28 16.36 -10.01
CA TYR A 101 -18.34 17.13 -10.81
C TYR A 101 -18.69 18.61 -10.73
N ASN A 102 -17.67 19.48 -10.67
CA ASN A 102 -17.85 20.91 -10.78
C ASN A 102 -16.90 21.47 -11.85
N ARG A 103 -17.45 21.89 -13.00
CA ARG A 103 -16.69 22.68 -13.99
C ARG A 103 -16.65 24.14 -13.54
N ASN A 104 -15.63 24.88 -13.94
CA ASN A 104 -15.73 26.34 -13.99
C ASN A 104 -14.88 26.92 -15.14
N ILE A 105 -15.18 28.16 -15.52
CA ILE A 105 -14.92 28.71 -16.88
C ILE A 105 -13.99 29.95 -16.82
N THR A 106 -13.09 30.09 -17.81
CA THR A 106 -12.52 31.37 -18.29
C THR A 106 -12.02 31.19 -19.74
N ILE A 107 -12.11 32.13 -20.68
CA ILE A 107 -12.91 33.36 -20.83
C ILE A 107 -12.99 33.69 -22.35
N GLU A 108 -13.89 34.59 -22.78
CA GLU A 108 -14.11 34.96 -24.19
C GLU A 108 -12.94 35.69 -24.89
N THR A 109 -12.90 35.61 -26.22
CA THR A 109 -12.76 36.80 -27.12
C THR A 109 -13.62 36.62 -28.38
N LYS A 110 -14.00 37.72 -29.04
CA LYS A 110 -15.06 37.80 -30.07
C LYS A 110 -14.52 37.81 -31.52
N GLY A 111 -15.38 37.47 -32.48
CA GLY A 111 -15.28 37.93 -33.88
C GLY A 111 -16.28 37.28 -34.85
N ASN A 112 -17.29 38.06 -35.27
CA ASN A 112 -17.70 38.36 -36.67
C ASN A 112 -17.22 37.45 -37.83
N ASP A 113 -17.97 37.20 -38.92
CA ASP A 113 -19.34 37.57 -39.37
C ASP A 113 -19.72 36.64 -40.55
N HIS A 114 -21.03 36.49 -40.84
CA HIS A 114 -21.63 36.10 -42.14
C HIS A 114 -21.23 34.72 -42.74
N ASP A 115 -21.79 34.23 -43.86
CA ASP A 115 -23.17 34.08 -44.38
C ASP A 115 -23.07 33.02 -45.52
N ASP A 116 -24.19 32.43 -45.97
CA ASP A 116 -24.35 31.69 -47.26
C ASP A 116 -23.48 30.39 -47.46
N ASP A 117 -23.76 29.43 -48.36
CA ASP A 117 -24.98 28.96 -49.05
C ASP A 117 -24.77 27.51 -49.57
N ASP A 118 -25.88 26.86 -49.97
CA ASP A 118 -26.07 25.81 -51.00
C ASP A 118 -25.05 24.66 -51.26
N ASP A 119 -25.50 23.44 -50.96
CA ASP A 119 -25.87 22.35 -51.90
C ASP A 119 -25.03 21.98 -53.17
N ASP A 120 -24.82 20.65 -53.30
CA ASP A 120 -24.96 19.79 -54.49
C ASP A 120 -23.90 19.64 -55.63
N ASP A 121 -24.02 18.44 -56.25
CA ASP A 121 -23.61 17.93 -57.58
C ASP A 121 -22.12 17.69 -57.97
N ASP A 122 -21.73 16.42 -57.79
CA ASP A 122 -21.45 15.44 -58.87
C ASP A 122 -20.08 15.28 -59.61
N ASP A 123 -19.87 14.00 -59.95
CA ASP A 123 -19.27 13.41 -61.17
C ASP A 123 -17.74 13.44 -61.47
N ASP A 124 -17.16 12.22 -61.39
CA ASP A 124 -16.56 11.48 -62.53
C ASP A 124 -15.23 11.92 -63.22
N ASP A 125 -14.32 11.03 -63.65
CA ASP A 125 -14.19 9.56 -63.46
C ASP A 125 -12.77 9.06 -63.86
N ASP A 126 -12.55 7.75 -63.71
CA ASP A 126 -11.94 6.81 -64.67
C ASP A 126 -10.45 6.39 -64.56
N GLU A 127 -10.24 5.14 -65.02
CA GLU A 127 -9.03 4.43 -65.43
C GLU A 127 -7.93 4.07 -64.39
N LYS A 128 -7.38 2.84 -64.35
CA LYS A 128 -7.83 1.45 -64.67
C LYS A 128 -6.68 0.50 -64.27
N GLU A 129 -6.96 -0.81 -64.14
CA GLU A 129 -6.22 -1.94 -64.77
C GLU A 129 -6.32 -3.29 -64.01
N GLN A 130 -6.64 -4.34 -64.78
CA GLN A 130 -6.20 -5.75 -64.74
C GLN A 130 -6.08 -6.47 -63.37
N GLN A 131 -6.87 -7.48 -62.96
CA GLN A 131 -7.58 -8.62 -63.61
C GLN A 131 -6.79 -9.96 -63.71
N GLN A 132 -7.19 -10.93 -62.86
CA GLN A 132 -7.18 -12.41 -63.03
C GLN A 132 -5.81 -13.14 -63.21
N GLU A 133 -5.59 -14.41 -62.81
CA GLU A 133 -6.27 -15.65 -63.23
C GLU A 133 -5.93 -16.90 -62.37
N LYS A 134 -6.90 -17.84 -62.21
CA LYS A 134 -6.80 -19.34 -62.30
C LYS A 134 -6.03 -20.15 -61.21
N ASP A 135 -6.21 -21.48 -61.02
CA ASP A 135 -7.17 -22.57 -61.40
C ASP A 135 -6.83 -23.81 -60.51
N GLU A 136 -7.49 -24.98 -60.43
CA GLU A 136 -8.88 -25.54 -60.56
C GLU A 136 -8.75 -27.04 -60.11
N ILE A 137 -9.69 -27.96 -60.43
CA ILE A 137 -9.50 -29.43 -60.56
C ILE A 137 -9.38 -30.23 -59.22
N ASN A 138 -10.16 -31.30 -58.90
CA ASN A 138 -11.37 -31.86 -59.54
C ASN A 138 -12.18 -32.84 -58.63
N ASN A 139 -13.41 -33.13 -59.06
CA ASN A 139 -14.40 -34.19 -58.76
C ASN A 139 -14.05 -35.49 -57.98
N ASN A 140 -15.06 -36.05 -57.26
CA ASN A 140 -15.77 -37.29 -57.69
C ASN A 140 -17.02 -37.74 -56.87
N ASN A 141 -18.15 -37.92 -57.57
CA ASN A 141 -19.12 -39.05 -57.55
C ASN A 141 -20.01 -39.45 -56.32
N TYR A 142 -21.35 -39.42 -56.55
CA TYR A 142 -22.35 -40.55 -56.49
C TYR A 142 -22.58 -41.26 -55.11
N VAL A 143 -23.79 -41.45 -54.51
CA VAL A 143 -25.06 -42.10 -54.96
C VAL A 143 -26.24 -41.85 -53.96
N ASP A 144 -27.50 -41.71 -54.44
CA ASP A 144 -28.87 -41.99 -53.87
C ASP A 144 -29.28 -41.75 -52.37
N THR A 145 -30.54 -41.50 -51.95
CA THR A 145 -31.86 -41.14 -52.57
C THR A 145 -32.87 -40.65 -51.49
N VAL A 146 -33.94 -39.91 -51.88
CA VAL A 146 -35.34 -39.93 -51.34
C VAL A 146 -35.60 -39.52 -49.86
N ASP A 147 -36.68 -38.86 -49.42
CA ASP A 147 -37.62 -37.79 -49.89
C ASP A 147 -38.65 -37.55 -48.71
N HIS A 148 -39.71 -36.72 -48.65
CA HIS A 148 -40.46 -35.81 -49.56
C HIS A 148 -41.33 -34.82 -48.70
N HIS A 149 -41.56 -33.56 -49.13
CA HIS A 149 -42.75 -32.70 -48.77
C HIS A 149 -42.99 -32.32 -47.26
N GLU A 150 -43.80 -31.33 -46.82
CA GLU A 150 -44.25 -30.00 -47.32
C GLU A 150 -44.92 -29.18 -46.15
N ILE A 151 -45.24 -27.89 -46.36
CA ILE A 151 -46.36 -27.10 -45.71
C ILE A 151 -46.29 -26.71 -44.19
N LYS A 152 -46.69 -25.44 -43.89
CA LYS A 152 -47.11 -24.91 -42.55
C LYS A 152 -48.65 -25.00 -42.39
N PRO A 153 -49.24 -25.14 -41.19
CA PRO A 153 -49.93 -23.96 -40.61
C PRO A 153 -50.15 -23.90 -39.06
N ASN A 154 -49.95 -22.70 -38.50
CA ASN A 154 -50.86 -21.88 -37.65
C ASN A 154 -51.83 -22.45 -36.56
N SER A 155 -52.00 -21.65 -35.49
CA SER A 155 -53.21 -21.52 -34.62
C SER A 155 -53.51 -22.65 -33.59
N ASN A 156 -54.31 -22.51 -32.52
CA ASN A 156 -54.87 -21.35 -31.77
C ASN A 156 -55.53 -21.81 -30.43
N ASN A 157 -55.42 -21.00 -29.36
CA ASN A 157 -56.43 -20.75 -28.28
C ASN A 157 -57.08 -21.88 -27.42
N LYS A 158 -57.56 -21.47 -26.22
CA LYS A 158 -58.63 -22.07 -25.37
C LYS A 158 -58.31 -23.42 -24.65
N GLU A 159 -58.90 -23.78 -23.50
CA GLU A 159 -59.74 -23.07 -22.49
C GLU A 159 -59.68 -23.80 -21.12
N ASP A 160 -60.26 -23.16 -20.09
CA ASP A 160 -60.83 -23.60 -18.79
C ASP A 160 -60.91 -25.13 -18.44
N ALA A 161 -60.99 -25.57 -17.18
CA ALA A 161 -61.58 -24.92 -16.01
C ALA A 161 -61.13 -25.47 -14.63
N TYR A 162 -61.50 -24.73 -13.58
CA TYR A 162 -61.77 -25.13 -12.18
C TYR A 162 -61.83 -26.64 -11.83
N PHE A 163 -61.19 -27.02 -10.72
CA PHE A 163 -61.91 -27.17 -9.43
C PHE A 163 -60.97 -27.09 -8.22
N GLN A 164 -61.53 -26.88 -7.02
CA GLN A 164 -60.88 -26.71 -5.72
C GLN A 164 -61.45 -27.74 -4.71
N VAL A 165 -60.91 -27.78 -3.49
CA VAL A 165 -61.52 -28.28 -2.21
C VAL A 165 -60.90 -29.57 -1.62
N ASP A 166 -60.06 -29.32 -0.60
CA ASP A 166 -59.90 -29.95 0.73
C ASP A 166 -59.23 -31.31 1.01
N ASP A 167 -58.60 -31.27 2.20
CA ASP A 167 -58.21 -32.28 3.19
C ASP A 167 -57.15 -33.38 2.93
N CYS A 168 -56.18 -33.37 3.85
CA CYS A 168 -55.22 -34.44 4.13
C CYS A 168 -55.60 -35.06 5.49
N PRO A 169 -55.44 -36.39 5.68
CA PRO A 169 -54.44 -36.76 6.69
C PRO A 169 -53.67 -38.08 6.43
N ARG A 170 -52.34 -37.94 6.53
CA ARG A 170 -51.39 -38.88 7.19
C ARG A 170 -51.29 -40.37 6.77
N HIS A 171 -50.07 -40.66 6.30
CA HIS A 171 -49.16 -41.73 6.76
C HIS A 171 -48.98 -43.04 5.97
N PHE A 172 -47.75 -43.12 5.43
CA PHE A 172 -46.79 -44.24 5.44
C PHE A 172 -46.72 -45.28 4.30
N LEU A 173 -45.48 -45.44 3.83
CA LEU A 173 -44.86 -46.59 3.16
C LEU A 173 -45.37 -46.98 1.75
N TRP A 174 -44.72 -46.41 0.73
CA TRP A 174 -43.53 -47.06 0.16
C TRP A 174 -42.58 -46.03 -0.50
N LEU A 175 -41.32 -46.42 -0.70
CA LEU A 175 -40.32 -45.64 -1.45
C LEU A 175 -40.37 -46.04 -2.93
N SER A 176 -40.10 -45.07 -3.81
CA SER A 176 -39.65 -45.29 -5.19
C SER A 176 -38.47 -44.35 -5.48
N ASP A 177 -37.56 -44.77 -6.35
CA ASP A 177 -36.22 -44.18 -6.48
C ASP A 177 -36.21 -42.73 -6.99
N GLN A 178 -37.32 -42.25 -7.57
CA GLN A 178 -37.54 -40.85 -7.93
C GLN A 178 -37.36 -39.89 -6.74
N ALA A 179 -37.65 -40.31 -5.51
CA ALA A 179 -37.42 -39.49 -4.32
C ALA A 179 -35.92 -39.24 -4.07
N VAL A 180 -35.05 -40.18 -4.45
CA VAL A 180 -33.59 -40.06 -4.29
C VAL A 180 -32.99 -39.24 -5.42
N GLU A 181 -33.44 -39.42 -6.68
CA GLU A 181 -33.01 -38.55 -7.78
C GLU A 181 -33.47 -37.10 -7.58
N TYR A 182 -34.71 -36.88 -7.11
CA TYR A 182 -35.22 -35.54 -6.82
C TYR A 182 -34.48 -34.88 -5.64
N GLU A 183 -34.17 -35.61 -4.56
CA GLU A 183 -33.32 -35.07 -3.50
C GLU A 183 -31.87 -34.82 -3.96
N LEU A 184 -31.29 -35.66 -4.83
CA LEU A 184 -29.94 -35.44 -5.38
C LEU A 184 -29.88 -34.29 -6.38
N GLN A 185 -30.97 -34.02 -7.10
CA GLN A 185 -31.09 -32.87 -7.98
C GLN A 185 -31.27 -31.58 -7.17
N HIS A 186 -32.22 -31.55 -6.21
CA HIS A 186 -32.34 -30.41 -5.31
C HIS A 186 -31.09 -30.18 -4.45
N ARG A 187 -30.38 -31.22 -3.99
CA ARG A 187 -29.10 -31.04 -3.27
C ARG A 187 -28.00 -30.44 -4.16
N ARG A 188 -27.97 -30.77 -5.46
CA ARG A 188 -27.08 -30.12 -6.43
C ARG A 188 -27.50 -28.67 -6.71
N GLU A 189 -28.79 -28.39 -6.87
CA GLU A 189 -29.33 -27.04 -7.06
C GLU A 189 -29.07 -26.13 -5.82
N TYR A 190 -29.28 -26.63 -4.59
CA TYR A 190 -28.96 -25.89 -3.36
C TYR A 190 -27.45 -25.77 -3.10
N GLY A 191 -26.66 -26.79 -3.45
CA GLY A 191 -25.20 -26.76 -3.31
C GLY A 191 -24.57 -25.71 -4.24
N THR A 192 -24.91 -25.78 -5.53
CA THR A 192 -24.46 -24.80 -6.53
C THR A 192 -24.97 -23.39 -6.24
N TRP A 193 -26.22 -23.22 -5.80
CA TRP A 193 -26.72 -21.90 -5.35
C TRP A 193 -25.89 -21.33 -4.19
N ARG A 194 -25.50 -22.14 -3.21
CA ARG A 194 -24.69 -21.67 -2.07
C ARG A 194 -23.28 -21.29 -2.49
N GLU A 195 -22.63 -22.08 -3.33
CA GLU A 195 -21.29 -21.76 -3.85
C GLU A 195 -21.34 -20.53 -4.77
N ARG A 196 -22.38 -20.41 -5.60
CA ARG A 196 -22.69 -19.20 -6.41
C ARG A 196 -22.80 -17.95 -5.54
N VAL A 197 -23.63 -17.96 -4.49
CA VAL A 197 -23.80 -16.80 -3.58
C VAL A 197 -22.49 -16.44 -2.87
N LEU A 198 -21.65 -17.42 -2.52
CA LEU A 198 -20.33 -17.16 -1.93
C LEU A 198 -19.37 -16.51 -2.94
N VAL A 199 -19.43 -16.88 -4.21
CA VAL A 199 -18.66 -16.24 -5.30
C VAL A 199 -19.21 -14.86 -5.65
N GLU A 200 -20.53 -14.66 -5.70
CA GLU A 200 -21.16 -13.32 -5.85
C GLU A 200 -20.74 -12.41 -4.69
N LYS A 201 -20.75 -12.92 -3.45
CA LYS A 201 -20.27 -12.22 -2.25
C LYS A 201 -18.77 -11.91 -2.32
N LEU A 202 -17.94 -12.81 -2.85
CA LEU A 202 -16.50 -12.57 -3.03
C LEU A 202 -16.24 -11.49 -4.10
N TYR A 203 -16.88 -11.60 -5.27
CA TYR A 203 -16.89 -10.56 -6.30
C TYR A 203 -17.34 -9.20 -5.72
N PHE A 204 -18.47 -9.16 -5.03
CA PHE A 204 -19.01 -7.92 -4.47
C PHE A 204 -18.10 -7.31 -3.39
N THR A 205 -17.53 -8.15 -2.51
CA THR A 205 -16.59 -7.71 -1.47
C THR A 205 -15.28 -7.16 -2.05
N LEU A 206 -14.84 -7.65 -3.21
CA LEU A 206 -13.55 -7.26 -3.81
C LEU A 206 -13.67 -6.16 -4.89
N PHE A 207 -14.82 -6.03 -5.56
CA PHE A 207 -15.09 -4.91 -6.49
C PHE A 207 -15.70 -3.69 -5.79
N TYR A 208 -16.51 -3.88 -4.73
CA TYR A 208 -17.25 -2.79 -4.07
C TYR A 208 -16.87 -2.57 -2.59
N GLY A 209 -16.03 -3.42 -1.99
CA GLY A 209 -15.64 -3.36 -0.57
C GLY A 209 -14.83 -2.14 -0.15
N GLY A 210 -14.32 -1.34 -1.11
CA GLY A 210 -13.83 0.02 -0.85
C GLY A 210 -14.94 1.02 -0.48
N THR A 211 -16.21 0.63 -0.54
CA THR A 211 -17.38 1.47 -0.23
C THR A 211 -18.22 0.89 0.91
N GLY A 212 -18.82 1.76 1.72
CA GLY A 212 -19.69 1.38 2.85
C GLY A 212 -21.06 0.80 2.46
N LEU A 213 -21.17 0.15 1.29
CA LEU A 213 -22.37 -0.52 0.81
C LEU A 213 -22.41 -2.01 1.19
N ALA A 214 -21.26 -2.65 1.39
CA ALA A 214 -21.16 -4.10 1.65
C ALA A 214 -21.97 -4.54 2.88
N THR A 215 -21.83 -3.85 4.02
CA THR A 215 -22.61 -4.15 5.24
C THR A 215 -24.11 -3.96 5.06
N LYS A 216 -24.55 -3.03 4.20
CA LYS A 216 -25.99 -2.75 4.00
C LYS A 216 -26.68 -3.64 2.97
N TYR A 217 -25.92 -4.49 2.29
CA TYR A 217 -26.45 -5.49 1.35
C TYR A 217 -26.45 -6.91 1.95
N MET A 218 -25.59 -7.18 2.94
CA MET A 218 -25.58 -8.48 3.63
C MET A 218 -26.91 -8.78 4.35
N ASP A 219 -27.49 -7.78 5.01
CA ASP A 219 -28.82 -7.88 5.65
C ASP A 219 -29.97 -8.05 4.63
N LEU A 220 -29.69 -7.92 3.33
CA LEU A 220 -30.67 -7.98 2.23
C LEU A 220 -30.59 -9.29 1.41
N VAL A 221 -29.71 -10.22 1.78
CA VAL A 221 -29.53 -11.53 1.10
C VAL A 221 -30.21 -12.67 1.85
N ASP A 222 -30.39 -12.56 3.17
CA ASP A 222 -31.14 -13.55 3.97
C ASP A 222 -32.68 -13.44 3.80
N ASP A 223 -33.19 -12.35 3.19
CA ASP A 223 -34.63 -12.10 3.01
C ASP A 223 -34.90 -11.39 1.67
N PHE A 224 -35.00 -12.14 0.56
CA PHE A 224 -35.92 -11.85 -0.57
C PHE A 224 -35.92 -12.95 -1.66
N GLN A 225 -36.99 -13.75 -1.74
CA GLN A 225 -37.37 -14.45 -2.98
C GLN A 225 -38.24 -13.54 -3.85
N THR A 226 -37.66 -12.61 -4.63
CA THR A 226 -38.27 -12.07 -5.87
C THR A 226 -37.31 -11.15 -6.67
N ASP A 227 -37.46 -11.17 -8.00
CA ASP A 227 -37.15 -10.10 -8.97
C ASP A 227 -35.73 -9.49 -9.00
N LEU A 228 -34.73 -10.29 -9.40
CA LEU A 228 -33.43 -9.82 -9.92
C LEU A 228 -33.35 -9.86 -11.46
N GLU A 229 -34.34 -9.29 -12.16
CA GLU A 229 -34.32 -9.26 -13.64
C GLU A 229 -33.23 -8.32 -14.22
N GLY A 230 -32.78 -7.31 -13.46
CA GLY A 230 -32.07 -6.14 -14.00
C GLY A 230 -30.55 -6.04 -13.80
N TRP A 231 -29.87 -7.01 -13.20
CA TRP A 231 -28.40 -6.92 -12.99
C TRP A 231 -27.61 -7.48 -14.17
N ASN A 232 -26.83 -6.60 -14.83
CA ASN A 232 -25.94 -6.95 -15.95
C ASN A 232 -24.53 -6.39 -15.68
N VAL A 233 -23.79 -7.02 -14.76
CA VAL A 233 -22.39 -6.67 -14.42
C VAL A 233 -21.44 -7.71 -15.02
N MET A 234 -21.60 -7.98 -16.32
CA MET A 234 -20.72 -8.84 -17.15
C MET A 234 -21.05 -8.60 -18.63
N ASP A 235 -20.88 -7.37 -19.13
CA ASP A 235 -21.01 -7.09 -20.57
C ASP A 235 -19.88 -6.21 -21.09
N HIS A 236 -18.75 -6.85 -21.34
CA HIS A 236 -17.72 -6.42 -22.28
C HIS A 236 -17.53 -7.54 -23.32
N ASN A 237 -18.48 -7.62 -24.27
CA ASN A 237 -18.46 -8.53 -25.42
C ASN A 237 -18.51 -10.03 -25.10
N ARG A 238 -19.67 -10.53 -24.62
CA ARG A 238 -20.18 -11.85 -25.04
C ARG A 238 -21.66 -12.06 -24.72
N THR A 239 -22.43 -12.46 -25.73
CA THR A 239 -23.82 -12.89 -25.57
C THR A 239 -23.90 -14.29 -24.96
N THR A 240 -24.14 -14.38 -23.64
CA THR A 240 -24.45 -15.64 -22.94
C THR A 240 -25.93 -15.69 -22.59
N THR A 241 -26.72 -16.45 -23.38
CA THR A 241 -28.19 -16.49 -23.28
C THR A 241 -28.70 -17.38 -22.14
N ASN A 242 -28.05 -17.38 -20.98
CA ASN A 242 -28.46 -18.17 -19.81
C ASN A 242 -27.96 -17.55 -18.49
N LYS A 243 -28.85 -16.94 -17.69
CA LYS A 243 -28.52 -16.22 -16.44
C LYS A 243 -28.19 -17.12 -15.23
N ASN A 244 -28.16 -18.45 -15.42
CA ASN A 244 -28.10 -19.44 -14.34
C ASN A 244 -26.83 -20.32 -14.34
N ASP A 245 -25.85 -20.03 -15.20
CA ASP A 245 -24.59 -20.78 -15.26
C ASP A 245 -23.46 -19.97 -14.61
N HIS A 246 -23.14 -20.27 -13.35
CA HIS A 246 -22.02 -19.66 -12.62
C HIS A 246 -20.65 -20.19 -13.09
N CYS A 247 -20.61 -21.35 -13.75
CA CYS A 247 -19.40 -21.91 -14.34
C CYS A 247 -19.00 -21.20 -15.65
N ALA A 248 -19.88 -20.36 -16.20
CA ALA A 248 -19.60 -19.48 -17.33
C ALA A 248 -19.04 -18.09 -16.93
N TRP A 249 -18.81 -17.83 -15.64
CA TRP A 249 -18.26 -16.55 -15.16
C TRP A 249 -16.74 -16.49 -15.31
N GLU A 250 -16.22 -15.30 -15.58
CA GLU A 250 -14.77 -15.07 -15.66
C GLU A 250 -14.11 -15.46 -14.32
N GLY A 251 -13.00 -16.21 -14.42
CA GLY A 251 -12.25 -16.69 -13.27
C GLY A 251 -12.85 -17.88 -12.52
N VAL A 252 -14.09 -18.32 -12.80
CA VAL A 252 -14.68 -19.50 -12.14
C VAL A 252 -14.31 -20.78 -12.88
N GLU A 253 -13.92 -21.82 -12.14
CA GLU A 253 -13.68 -23.17 -12.65
C GLU A 253 -14.57 -24.17 -11.91
N CYS A 254 -15.29 -25.00 -12.66
CA CYS A 254 -16.18 -26.04 -12.12
C CYS A 254 -15.73 -27.46 -12.52
N ASP A 255 -16.17 -28.47 -11.77
CA ASP A 255 -16.09 -29.87 -12.20
C ASP A 255 -17.33 -30.34 -13.00
N GLU A 256 -17.33 -31.62 -13.38
CA GLU A 256 -18.38 -32.28 -14.17
C GLU A 256 -19.77 -32.28 -13.50
N ASP A 257 -19.86 -31.95 -12.20
CA ASP A 257 -21.10 -31.80 -11.43
C ASP A 257 -21.54 -30.31 -11.28
N ASN A 258 -20.89 -29.39 -11.99
CA ASN A 258 -21.02 -27.92 -11.85
C ASN A 258 -20.63 -27.36 -10.46
N THR A 259 -19.87 -28.12 -9.66
CA THR A 259 -19.37 -27.69 -8.35
C THR A 259 -18.16 -26.77 -8.52
N ILE A 260 -18.05 -25.69 -7.76
CA ILE A 260 -16.96 -24.72 -7.93
C ILE A 260 -15.66 -25.26 -7.30
N ILE A 261 -14.69 -25.56 -8.16
CA ILE A 261 -13.40 -26.14 -7.78
C ILE A 261 -12.24 -25.15 -7.91
N GLY A 262 -12.41 -24.05 -8.66
CA GLY A 262 -11.39 -23.03 -8.82
C GLY A 262 -11.95 -21.62 -8.92
N PHE A 263 -11.17 -20.65 -8.46
CA PHE A 263 -11.45 -19.22 -8.58
C PHE A 263 -10.15 -18.45 -8.85
N SER A 264 -10.09 -17.69 -9.95
CA SER A 264 -8.90 -16.91 -10.35
C SER A 264 -9.28 -15.53 -10.88
N ILE A 265 -8.99 -14.47 -10.12
CA ILE A 265 -9.14 -13.07 -10.56
C ILE A 265 -7.86 -12.30 -10.25
N HIS A 266 -6.95 -12.26 -11.23
CA HIS A 266 -5.61 -11.71 -11.08
C HIS A 266 -5.44 -10.39 -11.84
N GLY A 267 -4.81 -9.38 -11.24
CA GLY A 267 -4.51 -8.10 -11.91
C GLY A 267 -5.65 -7.08 -12.00
N PHE A 268 -6.82 -7.34 -11.42
CA PHE A 268 -8.01 -6.49 -11.53
C PHE A 268 -8.00 -5.25 -10.59
N SER A 269 -6.92 -5.04 -9.84
CA SER A 269 -6.77 -3.94 -8.86
C SER A 269 -7.83 -3.92 -7.76
N LEU A 270 -8.33 -5.10 -7.36
CA LEU A 270 -9.41 -5.26 -6.40
C LEU A 270 -9.05 -4.73 -5.00
N GLU A 271 -9.95 -3.99 -4.36
CA GLU A 271 -9.77 -3.41 -3.01
C GLU A 271 -10.77 -4.00 -2.01
N GLY A 272 -10.33 -4.23 -0.77
CA GLY A 272 -11.19 -4.71 0.31
C GLY A 272 -10.44 -5.62 1.28
N THR A 273 -11.17 -6.53 1.93
CA THR A 273 -10.64 -7.55 2.84
C THR A 273 -11.21 -8.92 2.51
N LEU A 274 -10.43 -9.97 2.75
CA LEU A 274 -10.84 -11.36 2.47
C LEU A 274 -12.07 -11.78 3.31
N PRO A 275 -13.14 -12.32 2.69
CA PRO A 275 -14.33 -12.72 3.44
C PRO A 275 -14.06 -13.99 4.26
N THR A 276 -14.48 -13.95 5.54
CA THR A 276 -14.36 -15.09 6.47
C THR A 276 -15.05 -16.35 5.96
N ASP A 277 -16.17 -16.18 5.26
CA ASP A 277 -17.17 -17.24 5.04
C ASP A 277 -16.85 -18.12 3.83
N LEU A 278 -15.80 -17.80 3.07
CA LEU A 278 -15.35 -18.59 1.91
C LEU A 278 -15.00 -20.04 2.28
N TYR A 279 -14.73 -20.32 3.56
CA TYR A 279 -14.52 -21.67 4.10
C TYR A 279 -15.70 -22.63 3.86
N LEU A 280 -16.89 -22.11 3.58
CA LEU A 280 -18.08 -22.88 3.25
C LEU A 280 -18.00 -23.53 1.85
N MET A 281 -17.09 -23.07 0.97
CA MET A 281 -16.79 -23.71 -0.32
C MET A 281 -15.84 -24.90 -0.11
N THR A 282 -16.34 -25.96 0.52
CA THR A 282 -15.55 -27.17 0.86
C THR A 282 -14.99 -27.90 -0.36
N SER A 283 -15.51 -27.61 -1.55
CA SER A 283 -15.15 -28.19 -2.85
C SER A 283 -13.92 -27.54 -3.49
N LEU A 284 -13.54 -26.34 -3.04
CA LEU A 284 -12.56 -25.48 -3.71
C LEU A 284 -11.14 -26.07 -3.61
N LYS A 285 -10.50 -26.25 -4.77
CA LYS A 285 -9.14 -26.78 -4.97
C LYS A 285 -8.15 -25.67 -5.33
N HIS A 286 -8.59 -24.64 -6.04
CA HIS A 286 -7.73 -23.54 -6.52
C HIS A 286 -8.30 -22.17 -6.15
N LEU A 287 -7.50 -21.32 -5.52
CA LEU A 287 -7.84 -19.93 -5.23
C LEU A 287 -6.67 -19.03 -5.61
N ASP A 288 -6.90 -18.10 -6.56
CA ASP A 288 -5.91 -17.14 -7.05
C ASP A 288 -6.50 -15.72 -7.09
N LEU A 289 -5.92 -14.84 -6.29
CA LEU A 289 -6.29 -13.42 -6.19
C LEU A 289 -5.06 -12.53 -6.38
N LYS A 290 -4.08 -12.99 -7.17
CA LYS A 290 -2.77 -12.34 -7.34
C LYS A 290 -2.85 -10.95 -7.97
N GLY A 291 -2.02 -10.01 -7.52
CA GLY A 291 -1.83 -8.72 -8.21
C GLY A 291 -3.03 -7.78 -8.04
N ASN A 292 -3.50 -7.66 -6.80
CA ASN A 292 -4.63 -6.81 -6.42
C ASN A 292 -4.22 -5.90 -5.24
N LEU A 293 -5.17 -5.16 -4.68
CA LEU A 293 -4.97 -4.22 -3.58
C LEU A 293 -5.68 -4.70 -2.30
N ILE A 294 -5.74 -6.02 -2.09
CA ILE A 294 -6.50 -6.62 -0.99
C ILE A 294 -5.74 -6.46 0.32
N ARG A 295 -6.43 -5.96 1.35
CA ARG A 295 -5.92 -5.61 2.68
C ARG A 295 -6.42 -6.58 3.75
N GLY A 296 -5.95 -6.40 4.98
CA GLY A 296 -6.31 -7.23 6.13
C GLY A 296 -5.47 -8.50 6.20
N SER A 297 -5.96 -9.54 6.87
CA SER A 297 -5.22 -10.79 7.11
C SER A 297 -5.93 -12.01 6.53
N LEU A 298 -5.18 -13.08 6.28
CA LEU A 298 -5.74 -14.40 5.94
C LEU A 298 -6.75 -14.86 7.01
N PRO A 299 -8.02 -15.15 6.67
CA PRO A 299 -9.01 -15.58 7.65
C PRO A 299 -8.68 -16.96 8.22
N SER A 300 -8.69 -17.10 9.55
CA SER A 300 -8.40 -18.40 10.20
C SER A 300 -9.44 -19.48 9.90
N SER A 301 -10.66 -19.10 9.53
CA SER A 301 -11.73 -20.01 9.06
C SER A 301 -11.34 -20.78 7.79
N TRP A 302 -10.51 -20.22 6.92
CA TRP A 302 -10.09 -20.88 5.67
C TRP A 302 -9.28 -22.17 5.92
N GLY A 303 -8.80 -22.41 7.14
CA GLY A 303 -8.22 -23.71 7.53
C GLY A 303 -9.18 -24.90 7.40
N GLU A 304 -10.50 -24.68 7.35
CA GLU A 304 -11.47 -25.76 7.09
C GLU A 304 -11.58 -26.15 5.60
N MET A 305 -10.97 -25.39 4.67
CA MET A 305 -10.99 -25.64 3.22
C MET A 305 -10.06 -26.80 2.82
N THR A 306 -10.25 -27.97 3.42
CA THR A 306 -9.30 -29.10 3.36
C THR A 306 -9.10 -29.69 1.95
N SER A 307 -9.95 -29.36 0.98
CA SER A 307 -9.78 -29.69 -0.45
C SER A 307 -8.75 -28.83 -1.18
N LEU A 308 -8.28 -27.72 -0.58
CA LEU A 308 -7.46 -26.71 -1.26
C LEU A 308 -6.07 -27.26 -1.63
N VAL A 309 -5.78 -27.25 -2.94
CA VAL A 309 -4.55 -27.71 -3.59
C VAL A 309 -3.64 -26.53 -3.93
N THR A 310 -4.19 -25.37 -4.27
CA THR A 310 -3.42 -24.16 -4.60
C THR A 310 -4.06 -22.92 -3.98
N LEU A 311 -3.22 -22.12 -3.31
CA LEU A 311 -3.56 -20.80 -2.80
C LEU A 311 -2.53 -19.78 -3.30
N ASN A 312 -2.97 -18.80 -4.08
CA ASN A 312 -2.15 -17.71 -4.60
C ASN A 312 -2.75 -16.35 -4.19
N MET A 313 -2.08 -15.69 -3.26
CA MET A 313 -2.42 -14.37 -2.74
C MET A 313 -1.28 -13.37 -2.97
N ALA A 314 -0.36 -13.66 -3.89
CA ALA A 314 0.84 -12.87 -4.09
C ALA A 314 0.53 -11.47 -4.65
N ASP A 315 1.48 -10.53 -4.52
CA ASP A 315 1.37 -9.15 -5.02
C ASP A 315 0.07 -8.46 -4.53
N ASN A 316 -0.05 -8.26 -3.20
CA ASN A 316 -1.21 -7.68 -2.51
C ASN A 316 -0.79 -6.85 -1.26
N GLU A 317 -1.76 -6.27 -0.54
CA GLU A 317 -1.54 -5.48 0.70
C GLU A 317 -1.90 -6.28 1.99
N LEU A 318 -1.80 -7.62 1.98
CA LEU A 318 -2.19 -8.48 3.11
C LEU A 318 -1.13 -8.48 4.22
N ALA A 319 -1.57 -8.49 5.48
CA ALA A 319 -0.73 -8.34 6.67
C ALA A 319 -1.03 -9.38 7.77
N GLY A 320 -0.22 -9.39 8.82
CA GLY A 320 -0.35 -10.30 9.96
C GLY A 320 0.31 -11.66 9.73
N THR A 321 -0.10 -12.70 10.45
CA THR A 321 0.55 -14.02 10.41
C THR A 321 -0.21 -15.05 9.58
N ILE A 322 0.48 -16.04 9.02
CA ILE A 322 -0.18 -17.27 8.51
C ILE A 322 -0.98 -17.92 9.65
N PRO A 323 -2.30 -18.16 9.52
CA PRO A 323 -3.11 -18.68 10.62
C PRO A 323 -2.72 -20.11 11.00
N SER A 324 -2.64 -20.41 12.30
CA SER A 324 -2.28 -21.74 12.82
C SER A 324 -3.22 -22.86 12.32
N SER A 325 -4.47 -22.53 12.00
CA SER A 325 -5.47 -23.42 11.40
C SER A 325 -5.10 -23.91 9.99
N PHE A 326 -4.20 -23.22 9.26
CA PHE A 326 -3.77 -23.66 7.92
C PHE A 326 -2.96 -24.98 7.96
N SER A 327 -2.53 -25.43 9.15
CA SER A 327 -2.03 -26.80 9.36
C SER A 327 -3.05 -27.89 8.96
N LYS A 328 -4.36 -27.60 8.94
CA LYS A 328 -5.40 -28.51 8.45
C LYS A 328 -5.38 -28.72 6.93
N LEU A 329 -4.74 -27.82 6.16
CA LEU A 329 -4.73 -27.83 4.69
C LEU A 329 -3.72 -28.86 4.14
N THR A 330 -3.91 -30.13 4.48
CA THR A 330 -2.95 -31.21 4.19
C THR A 330 -2.84 -31.55 2.70
N ASN A 331 -3.85 -31.21 1.88
CA ASN A 331 -3.83 -31.38 0.42
C ASN A 331 -3.05 -30.28 -0.32
N LEU A 332 -2.59 -29.23 0.36
CA LEU A 332 -1.96 -28.07 -0.27
C LEU A 332 -0.66 -28.46 -1.00
N GLU A 333 -0.62 -28.17 -2.30
CA GLU A 333 0.52 -28.44 -3.18
C GLU A 333 1.27 -27.16 -3.59
N ASN A 334 0.58 -26.03 -3.76
CA ASN A 334 1.22 -24.76 -4.12
C ASN A 334 0.70 -23.64 -3.23
N LEU A 335 1.61 -22.93 -2.55
CA LEU A 335 1.29 -21.76 -1.73
C LEU A 335 2.14 -20.57 -2.17
N TYR A 336 1.50 -19.49 -2.59
CA TYR A 336 2.13 -18.23 -2.97
C TYR A 336 1.53 -17.09 -2.14
N LEU A 337 2.33 -16.54 -1.22
CA LEU A 337 2.00 -15.37 -0.40
C LEU A 337 3.01 -14.22 -0.60
N GLY A 338 3.82 -14.30 -1.67
CA GLY A 338 4.91 -13.35 -1.94
C GLY A 338 4.44 -11.92 -2.16
N SER A 339 5.32 -10.93 -1.99
CA SER A 339 5.02 -9.49 -2.18
C SER A 339 3.81 -9.01 -1.39
N ASN A 340 3.91 -9.07 -0.06
CA ASN A 340 2.84 -8.71 0.88
C ASN A 340 3.45 -8.09 2.16
N HIS A 341 2.66 -7.97 3.22
CA HIS A 341 3.04 -7.43 4.53
C HIS A 341 2.92 -8.47 5.66
N PHE A 342 3.04 -9.78 5.35
CA PHE A 342 2.98 -10.83 6.35
C PHE A 342 4.19 -10.80 7.30
N GLU A 343 3.95 -11.15 8.55
CA GLU A 343 4.90 -11.09 9.66
C GLU A 343 4.84 -12.37 10.54
N GLY A 344 5.57 -12.34 11.67
CA GLY A 344 5.67 -13.47 12.59
C GLY A 344 6.67 -14.53 12.11
N THR A 345 6.47 -15.79 12.52
CA THR A 345 7.41 -16.89 12.28
C THR A 345 6.82 -17.99 11.42
N ILE A 346 7.59 -18.52 10.46
CA ILE A 346 7.22 -19.72 9.71
C ILE A 346 7.37 -20.93 10.64
N ALA A 347 6.26 -21.38 11.24
CA ALA A 347 6.28 -22.47 12.21
C ALA A 347 6.49 -23.84 11.54
N ASP A 348 7.37 -24.66 12.12
CA ASP A 348 7.69 -26.00 11.61
C ASP A 348 6.46 -26.90 11.45
N SER A 349 5.47 -26.76 12.35
CA SER A 349 4.20 -27.52 12.31
C SER A 349 3.37 -27.32 11.03
N PHE A 350 3.52 -26.18 10.33
CA PHE A 350 2.93 -26.01 9.00
C PHE A 350 3.55 -26.97 7.99
N ILE A 351 4.88 -27.00 7.95
CA ILE A 351 5.66 -27.84 7.03
C ILE A 351 5.56 -29.33 7.38
N GLU A 352 5.38 -29.65 8.66
CA GLU A 352 5.06 -31.01 9.10
C GLU A 352 3.70 -31.49 8.55
N SER A 353 2.76 -30.58 8.34
CA SER A 353 1.40 -30.87 7.88
C SER A 353 1.25 -30.83 6.35
N TRP A 354 1.91 -29.88 5.68
CA TRP A 354 1.87 -29.69 4.22
C TRP A 354 2.78 -30.70 3.47
N ILE A 355 2.63 -31.99 3.75
CA ILE A 355 3.43 -33.09 3.18
C ILE A 355 3.32 -33.23 1.64
N ASN A 356 2.31 -32.57 1.05
CA ASN A 356 2.04 -32.57 -0.38
C ASN A 356 2.73 -31.42 -1.15
N LEU A 357 3.30 -30.44 -0.44
CA LEU A 357 3.78 -29.18 -1.00
C LEU A 357 4.87 -29.37 -2.07
N LYS A 358 4.61 -28.82 -3.26
CA LYS A 358 5.46 -28.76 -4.46
C LYS A 358 6.08 -27.37 -4.64
N VAL A 359 5.36 -26.30 -4.28
CA VAL A 359 5.85 -24.92 -4.35
C VAL A 359 5.47 -24.16 -3.07
N LEU A 360 6.45 -23.46 -2.49
CA LEU A 360 6.25 -22.51 -1.40
C LEU A 360 6.94 -21.19 -1.76
N ASP A 361 6.17 -20.12 -1.92
CA ASP A 361 6.66 -18.76 -2.10
C ASP A 361 6.11 -17.86 -1.00
N LEU A 362 7.00 -17.35 -0.16
CA LEU A 362 6.74 -16.40 0.93
C LEU A 362 7.63 -15.15 0.80
N SER A 363 8.12 -14.86 -0.41
CA SER A 363 9.12 -13.81 -0.66
C SER A 363 8.58 -12.38 -0.47
N HIS A 364 9.47 -11.39 -0.34
CA HIS A 364 9.12 -9.97 -0.21
C HIS A 364 8.04 -9.72 0.86
N ASN A 365 8.36 -10.11 2.09
CA ASN A 365 7.50 -10.05 3.27
C ASN A 365 8.34 -9.69 4.53
N SER A 366 7.73 -9.71 5.72
CA SER A 366 8.39 -9.48 7.01
C SER A 366 8.45 -10.73 7.90
N PHE A 367 8.50 -11.93 7.32
CA PHE A 367 8.67 -13.16 8.10
C PHE A 367 10.02 -13.18 8.83
N SER A 368 10.02 -13.67 10.06
CA SER A 368 11.10 -13.57 11.03
C SER A 368 11.28 -14.87 11.83
N GLY A 369 12.22 -14.88 12.78
CA GLY A 369 12.63 -16.10 13.48
C GLY A 369 13.68 -16.87 12.70
N ASN A 370 13.80 -18.18 12.95
CA ASN A 370 14.80 -19.02 12.28
C ASN A 370 14.25 -19.63 10.98
N PHE A 371 15.13 -20.03 10.07
CA PHE A 371 14.76 -20.92 8.94
C PHE A 371 14.09 -22.21 9.48
N PRO A 372 12.90 -22.61 8.97
CA PRO A 372 12.15 -23.77 9.48
C PRO A 372 12.86 -25.10 9.20
N GLN A 373 13.15 -25.85 10.25
CA GLN A 373 13.92 -27.11 10.16
C GLN A 373 13.09 -28.27 9.59
N ALA A 374 11.76 -28.23 9.71
CA ALA A 374 10.86 -29.25 9.18
C ALA A 374 10.89 -29.33 7.64
N ILE A 375 11.32 -28.27 6.93
CA ILE A 375 11.58 -28.33 5.48
C ILE A 375 12.56 -29.45 5.15
N ILE A 376 13.59 -29.66 5.99
CA ILE A 376 14.54 -30.76 5.78
C ILE A 376 13.84 -32.11 5.82
N ASN A 377 12.99 -32.39 6.81
CA ASN A 377 12.53 -33.76 7.08
C ASN A 377 11.21 -34.12 6.38
N ASN A 378 10.34 -33.14 6.13
CA ASN A 378 8.94 -33.37 5.80
C ASN A 378 8.57 -32.98 4.36
N ALA A 379 9.19 -31.94 3.79
CA ALA A 379 8.81 -31.34 2.50
C ALA A 379 9.25 -32.14 1.24
N LYS A 380 8.96 -33.46 1.22
CA LYS A 380 9.53 -34.42 0.25
C LYS A 380 9.10 -34.22 -1.20
N LYS A 381 7.97 -33.54 -1.45
CA LYS A 381 7.49 -33.22 -2.81
C LYS A 381 7.97 -31.86 -3.33
N LEU A 382 8.67 -31.08 -2.51
CA LEU A 382 9.00 -29.69 -2.79
C LEU A 382 9.96 -29.58 -4.00
N LYS A 383 9.60 -28.71 -4.95
CA LYS A 383 10.33 -28.42 -6.19
C LYS A 383 10.87 -26.99 -6.22
N SER A 384 10.12 -26.05 -5.64
CA SER A 384 10.52 -24.65 -5.49
C SER A 384 10.30 -24.19 -4.05
N LEU A 385 11.30 -23.52 -3.48
CA LEU A 385 11.21 -22.80 -2.22
C LEU A 385 11.75 -21.39 -2.43
N ASN A 386 10.90 -20.40 -2.22
CA ASN A 386 11.26 -18.99 -2.29
C ASN A 386 10.88 -18.29 -0.97
N LEU A 387 11.90 -17.87 -0.21
CA LEU A 387 11.77 -17.06 1.01
C LEU A 387 12.52 -15.72 0.87
N HIS A 388 12.85 -15.33 -0.36
CA HIS A 388 13.66 -14.16 -0.69
C HIS A 388 13.13 -12.86 -0.05
N SER A 389 14.00 -11.91 0.32
CA SER A 389 13.60 -10.61 0.90
C SER A 389 12.65 -10.75 2.11
N ASN A 390 13.21 -11.25 3.22
CA ASN A 390 12.53 -11.43 4.50
C ASN A 390 13.49 -11.12 5.67
N GLN A 391 13.08 -11.41 6.91
CA GLN A 391 13.86 -11.18 8.13
C GLN A 391 14.30 -12.49 8.82
N LEU A 392 14.38 -13.61 8.09
CA LEU A 392 14.72 -14.93 8.63
C LEU A 392 16.20 -15.00 9.03
N GLY A 393 16.47 -15.51 10.21
CA GLY A 393 17.81 -15.63 10.78
C GLY A 393 18.19 -17.05 11.22
N GLY A 394 19.16 -17.12 12.12
CA GLY A 394 19.77 -18.39 12.54
C GLY A 394 20.76 -18.93 11.51
N SER A 395 21.09 -20.22 11.61
CA SER A 395 22.00 -20.91 10.70
C SER A 395 21.26 -21.81 9.71
N ILE A 396 21.70 -21.86 8.45
CA ILE A 396 21.13 -22.78 7.46
C ILE A 396 21.36 -24.25 7.91
N PRO A 397 20.29 -25.06 8.09
CA PRO A 397 20.41 -26.37 8.73
C PRO A 397 20.82 -27.50 7.76
N GLN A 398 21.57 -28.49 8.27
CA GLN A 398 22.13 -29.59 7.47
C GLN A 398 21.11 -30.71 7.18
N LEU A 399 21.22 -31.39 6.03
CA LEU A 399 20.41 -32.58 5.72
C LEU A 399 20.89 -33.80 6.51
N ASN A 400 19.95 -34.59 7.03
CA ASN A 400 20.25 -35.85 7.73
C ASN A 400 20.47 -36.99 6.70
N LEU A 401 21.68 -37.09 6.17
CA LEU A 401 22.06 -38.03 5.11
C LEU A 401 22.13 -39.49 5.60
N LYS A 402 20.97 -40.15 5.72
CA LYS A 402 20.91 -41.60 6.03
C LYS A 402 21.56 -42.42 4.91
N HIS A 403 22.49 -43.30 5.28
CA HIS A 403 23.26 -44.10 4.35
C HIS A 403 22.44 -45.31 3.87
N GLY A 404 22.26 -45.44 2.55
CA GLY A 404 21.49 -46.52 1.94
C GLY A 404 22.26 -47.84 1.87
N ARG A 405 22.46 -48.52 3.01
CA ARG A 405 22.95 -49.90 3.07
C ARG A 405 22.33 -50.68 4.22
N THR A 406 21.76 -51.83 3.89
CA THR A 406 21.57 -52.95 4.83
C THR A 406 22.93 -53.52 5.25
N GLU A 407 22.93 -54.34 6.29
CA GLU A 407 24.14 -54.95 6.84
C GLU A 407 24.78 -56.01 5.91
N GLU A 408 25.91 -56.56 6.39
CA GLU A 408 26.70 -57.69 5.85
C GLU A 408 27.77 -57.42 4.76
N SER A 409 29.03 -57.62 5.20
CA SER A 409 30.25 -58.09 4.48
C SER A 409 30.45 -57.86 2.97
N ASN A 410 31.57 -57.22 2.59
CA ASN A 410 32.84 -57.90 2.25
C ASN A 410 33.83 -56.91 1.54
N PRO A 411 35.06 -56.64 2.05
CA PRO A 411 35.87 -55.50 1.60
C PRO A 411 36.84 -55.80 0.43
N THR A 412 36.40 -56.43 -0.66
CA THR A 412 37.26 -56.69 -1.85
C THR A 412 36.55 -56.58 -3.21
N LEU A 413 36.36 -55.35 -3.71
CA LEU A 413 36.61 -55.00 -5.13
C LEU A 413 36.62 -53.47 -5.31
N GLY A 414 37.25 -52.99 -6.39
CA GLY A 414 37.35 -51.56 -6.70
C GLY A 414 36.30 -51.05 -7.69
N ASN A 415 36.24 -49.72 -7.80
CA ASN A 415 35.45 -48.90 -8.73
C ASN A 415 33.92 -48.79 -8.51
N SER A 416 33.44 -47.55 -8.68
CA SER A 416 32.05 -47.15 -8.92
C SER A 416 30.96 -47.64 -7.95
N THR A 417 30.81 -46.94 -6.82
CA THR A 417 29.53 -46.86 -6.10
C THR A 417 29.14 -45.41 -5.82
N THR A 418 28.25 -44.87 -6.67
CA THR A 418 27.40 -43.73 -6.31
C THR A 418 26.38 -44.18 -5.27
N GLY A 419 26.78 -44.16 -3.99
CA GLY A 419 25.85 -44.38 -2.88
C GLY A 419 24.78 -43.31 -2.91
N SER A 420 23.55 -43.67 -3.28
CA SER A 420 22.42 -42.75 -3.31
C SER A 420 21.99 -42.40 -1.89
N TYR A 421 22.57 -41.33 -1.34
CA TYR A 421 22.02 -40.68 -0.17
C TYR A 421 20.57 -40.28 -0.47
N LEU A 422 19.62 -40.88 0.25
CA LEU A 422 18.20 -40.59 0.10
C LEU A 422 17.91 -39.23 0.78
N THR A 423 18.25 -38.15 0.07
CA THR A 423 17.90 -36.80 0.47
C THR A 423 16.39 -36.64 0.45
N THR A 424 15.84 -36.12 1.54
CA THR A 424 14.42 -35.81 1.70
C THR A 424 13.96 -34.76 0.71
N LEU A 425 14.78 -33.74 0.45
CA LEU A 425 14.57 -32.69 -0.56
C LEU A 425 14.99 -33.11 -1.98
N ALA A 426 15.01 -34.42 -2.31
CA ALA A 426 15.46 -34.91 -3.62
C ALA A 426 14.70 -34.35 -4.84
N ASN A 427 13.50 -33.77 -4.66
CA ASN A 427 12.71 -33.15 -5.72
C ASN A 427 13.03 -31.66 -5.96
N LEU A 428 13.80 -31.02 -5.08
CA LEU A 428 14.02 -29.57 -5.10
C LEU A 428 14.85 -29.15 -6.33
N ARG A 429 14.40 -28.09 -7.01
CA ARG A 429 14.99 -27.52 -8.23
C ARG A 429 15.39 -26.06 -8.05
N HIS A 430 14.53 -25.28 -7.40
CA HIS A 430 14.74 -23.85 -7.19
C HIS A 430 14.75 -23.58 -5.69
N LEU A 431 15.77 -22.88 -5.20
CA LEU A 431 15.94 -22.54 -3.81
C LEU A 431 16.46 -21.10 -3.69
N ASP A 432 15.57 -20.17 -3.41
CA ASP A 432 15.90 -18.78 -3.12
C ASP A 432 15.58 -18.45 -1.66
N ILE A 433 16.63 -18.09 -0.92
CA ILE A 433 16.54 -17.58 0.46
C ILE A 433 17.42 -16.33 0.62
N GLY A 434 17.61 -15.59 -0.49
CA GLY A 434 18.39 -14.36 -0.54
C GLY A 434 17.74 -13.19 0.23
N ASN A 435 18.49 -12.11 0.45
CA ASN A 435 18.07 -10.91 1.16
C ASN A 435 17.38 -11.22 2.50
N ASN A 436 18.15 -11.82 3.42
CA ASN A 436 17.68 -12.30 4.72
C ASN A 436 18.79 -12.09 5.79
N LYS A 437 18.58 -12.61 7.01
CA LYS A 437 19.50 -12.48 8.15
C LYS A 437 20.16 -13.84 8.49
N LEU A 438 20.26 -14.75 7.52
CA LEU A 438 20.83 -16.10 7.70
C LEU A 438 22.34 -16.03 7.89
N SER A 439 22.89 -16.96 8.68
CA SER A 439 24.28 -16.90 9.15
C SER A 439 24.94 -18.29 9.18
N GLY A 440 26.24 -18.31 9.54
CA GLY A 440 27.03 -19.54 9.57
C GLY A 440 27.47 -20.00 8.18
N THR A 441 27.80 -21.28 8.03
CA THR A 441 28.41 -21.84 6.80
C THR A 441 27.39 -22.40 5.81
N ILE A 442 27.66 -22.29 4.51
CA ILE A 442 26.91 -23.01 3.46
C ILE A 442 26.90 -24.53 3.78
N PRO A 443 25.72 -25.19 3.83
CA PRO A 443 25.65 -26.60 4.18
C PRO A 443 26.25 -27.51 3.10
N THR A 444 27.35 -28.20 3.40
CA THR A 444 27.96 -29.20 2.49
C THR A 444 27.01 -30.34 2.12
N THR A 445 26.00 -30.59 2.95
CA THR A 445 24.93 -31.56 2.67
C THR A 445 23.93 -31.09 1.61
N TRP A 446 23.69 -29.79 1.47
CA TRP A 446 22.81 -29.23 0.42
C TRP A 446 23.46 -29.34 -0.96
N LEU A 447 24.80 -29.40 -1.02
CA LEU A 447 25.58 -29.57 -2.23
C LEU A 447 25.45 -30.99 -2.86
N GLN A 448 24.64 -31.86 -2.25
CA GLN A 448 24.32 -33.21 -2.72
C GLN A 448 22.86 -33.33 -3.19
N LEU A 449 22.11 -32.22 -3.32
CA LEU A 449 20.74 -32.23 -3.83
C LEU A 449 20.73 -32.58 -5.34
N PRO A 450 20.14 -33.73 -5.74
CA PRO A 450 20.38 -34.33 -7.06
C PRO A 450 19.60 -33.68 -8.22
N ASN A 451 18.72 -32.71 -7.92
CA ASN A 451 17.84 -32.05 -8.88
C ASN A 451 17.91 -30.52 -8.84
N LEU A 452 18.74 -29.94 -7.97
CA LEU A 452 18.83 -28.48 -7.83
C LEU A 452 19.41 -27.86 -9.11
N ARG A 453 18.75 -26.80 -9.57
CA ARG A 453 19.08 -25.97 -10.74
C ARG A 453 19.47 -24.57 -10.33
N ASP A 454 18.69 -23.95 -9.46
CA ASP A 454 18.92 -22.57 -9.04
C ASP A 454 19.09 -22.52 -7.53
N LEU A 455 20.21 -21.94 -7.09
CA LEU A 455 20.54 -21.70 -5.68
C LEU A 455 20.89 -20.22 -5.49
N ASN A 456 20.02 -19.49 -4.80
CA ASN A 456 20.24 -18.10 -4.42
C ASN A 456 20.31 -17.95 -2.88
N LEU A 457 21.48 -17.51 -2.41
CA LEU A 457 21.79 -17.21 -1.01
C LEU A 457 22.26 -15.75 -0.83
N GLU A 458 21.98 -14.87 -1.80
CA GLU A 458 22.42 -13.46 -1.85
C GLU A 458 22.06 -12.66 -0.59
N GLY A 459 22.79 -11.59 -0.26
CA GLY A 459 22.36 -10.60 0.74
C GLY A 459 22.08 -11.22 2.12
N ASN A 460 23.04 -11.97 2.64
CA ASN A 460 22.95 -12.68 3.92
C ASN A 460 24.27 -12.54 4.71
N MET A 461 24.32 -13.10 5.92
CA MET A 461 25.52 -13.10 6.79
C MET A 461 26.26 -14.46 6.76
N LEU A 462 26.24 -15.17 5.61
CA LEU A 462 26.90 -16.47 5.49
C LEU A 462 28.41 -16.29 5.44
N SER A 463 29.15 -17.20 6.08
CA SER A 463 30.58 -17.07 6.33
C SER A 463 31.32 -18.41 6.24
N GLY A 464 32.65 -18.35 6.23
CA GLY A 464 33.50 -19.53 6.03
C GLY A 464 33.94 -19.69 4.58
N ILE A 465 34.54 -20.83 4.25
CA ILE A 465 35.04 -21.13 2.90
C ILE A 465 33.94 -21.71 2.01
N LEU A 466 34.00 -21.40 0.71
CA LEU A 466 33.17 -22.05 -0.30
C LEU A 466 33.59 -23.54 -0.43
N PRO A 467 32.70 -24.53 -0.20
CA PRO A 467 33.10 -25.93 -0.28
C PRO A 467 33.29 -26.40 -1.72
N LYS A 468 34.37 -27.14 -2.01
CA LYS A 468 34.69 -27.66 -3.36
C LYS A 468 33.61 -28.60 -3.93
N GLU A 469 32.78 -29.16 -3.06
CA GLU A 469 31.68 -30.06 -3.39
C GLU A 469 30.57 -29.36 -4.19
N ILE A 470 30.48 -28.02 -4.16
CA ILE A 470 29.48 -27.27 -4.93
C ILE A 470 29.62 -27.50 -6.44
N TRP A 471 30.85 -27.67 -6.92
CA TRP A 471 31.15 -27.96 -8.32
C TRP A 471 30.64 -29.33 -8.80
N MET A 472 30.28 -30.23 -7.87
CA MET A 472 29.72 -31.55 -8.16
C MET A 472 28.20 -31.51 -8.45
N MET A 473 27.55 -30.36 -8.28
CA MET A 473 26.12 -30.18 -8.56
C MET A 473 25.87 -30.09 -10.08
N SER A 474 25.98 -31.22 -10.78
CA SER A 474 25.95 -31.30 -12.26
C SER A 474 24.66 -30.85 -12.93
N ARG A 475 23.59 -30.57 -12.18
CA ARG A 475 22.33 -29.99 -12.67
C ARG A 475 22.16 -28.51 -12.38
N LEU A 476 23.11 -27.85 -11.70
CA LEU A 476 22.97 -26.45 -11.34
C LEU A 476 23.15 -25.55 -12.57
N GLU A 477 22.13 -24.75 -12.86
CA GLU A 477 22.00 -23.79 -13.94
C GLU A 477 22.33 -22.36 -13.45
N THR A 478 22.04 -22.04 -12.17
CA THR A 478 22.29 -20.73 -11.53
C THR A 478 22.85 -20.89 -10.12
N LEU A 479 23.93 -20.17 -9.81
CA LEU A 479 24.47 -20.02 -8.46
C LEU A 479 24.66 -18.53 -8.13
N ILE A 480 24.00 -18.07 -7.07
CA ILE A 480 24.12 -16.71 -6.53
C ILE A 480 24.50 -16.82 -5.04
N LEU A 481 25.71 -16.39 -4.71
CA LEU A 481 26.25 -16.33 -3.34
C LEU A 481 26.64 -14.90 -2.95
N SER A 482 26.12 -13.93 -3.70
CA SER A 482 26.48 -12.52 -3.68
C SER A 482 26.23 -11.83 -2.34
N ASP A 483 26.97 -10.77 -2.05
CA ASP A 483 26.80 -9.88 -0.88
C ASP A 483 26.67 -10.66 0.45
N ASN A 484 27.77 -11.33 0.83
CA ASN A 484 27.89 -12.22 2.00
C ASN A 484 29.27 -12.04 2.69
N HIS A 485 29.64 -12.95 3.60
CA HIS A 485 30.92 -12.94 4.34
C HIS A 485 31.77 -14.19 4.08
N LEU A 486 31.62 -14.81 2.89
CA LEU A 486 32.39 -15.98 2.48
C LEU A 486 33.83 -15.58 2.16
N HIS A 487 34.80 -16.43 2.50
CA HIS A 487 36.23 -16.11 2.42
C HIS A 487 37.09 -17.30 1.97
N GLY A 488 38.41 -17.11 1.98
CA GLY A 488 39.37 -18.10 1.46
C GLY A 488 39.41 -18.10 -0.07
N THR A 489 39.92 -19.16 -0.67
CA THR A 489 40.03 -19.26 -2.13
C THR A 489 38.80 -19.87 -2.77
N ILE A 490 38.37 -19.36 -3.94
CA ILE A 490 37.44 -20.09 -4.81
C ILE A 490 38.11 -21.43 -5.19
N PRO A 491 37.59 -22.60 -4.79
CA PRO A 491 38.29 -23.86 -4.99
C PRO A 491 38.26 -24.31 -6.46
N SER A 492 39.27 -25.05 -6.91
CA SER A 492 39.20 -25.76 -8.21
C SER A 492 38.37 -27.06 -8.09
N PRO A 493 37.75 -27.53 -9.19
CA PRO A 493 37.05 -28.82 -9.21
C PRO A 493 38.00 -30.03 -9.01
N GLU A 494 37.47 -31.17 -8.53
CA GLU A 494 38.24 -32.42 -8.44
C GLU A 494 38.48 -33.02 -9.84
N LYS A 495 39.76 -33.19 -10.20
CA LYS A 495 40.16 -33.77 -11.49
C LYS A 495 39.59 -35.17 -11.69
N GLY A 496 38.77 -35.34 -12.73
CA GLY A 496 38.18 -36.63 -13.11
C GLY A 496 36.75 -36.88 -12.62
N ARG A 497 36.08 -35.90 -12.00
CA ARG A 497 34.61 -35.92 -11.81
C ARG A 497 33.88 -35.20 -12.95
N GLN A 498 32.57 -35.41 -13.05
CA GLN A 498 31.66 -34.46 -13.70
C GLN A 498 31.60 -33.16 -12.90
N VAL A 499 31.54 -32.03 -13.60
CA VAL A 499 31.63 -30.68 -13.01
C VAL A 499 30.69 -29.74 -13.75
N MET A 500 29.60 -29.31 -13.10
CA MET A 500 28.76 -28.14 -13.46
C MET A 500 28.60 -27.80 -14.96
N GLU A 501 28.39 -28.81 -15.81
CA GLU A 501 28.45 -28.65 -17.27
C GLU A 501 27.32 -27.74 -17.82
N ASN A 502 26.26 -27.51 -17.02
CA ASN A 502 25.09 -26.71 -17.37
C ASN A 502 25.06 -25.29 -16.77
N THR A 503 26.02 -24.89 -15.92
CA THR A 503 25.93 -23.63 -15.17
C THR A 503 25.99 -22.40 -16.10
N THR A 504 24.90 -21.63 -16.14
CA THR A 504 24.73 -20.44 -16.96
C THR A 504 25.11 -19.15 -16.22
N SER A 505 24.89 -19.09 -14.90
CA SER A 505 25.13 -17.89 -14.10
C SER A 505 25.87 -18.26 -12.82
N LEU A 506 27.03 -17.62 -12.62
CA LEU A 506 27.86 -17.77 -11.42
C LEU A 506 28.16 -16.38 -10.84
N LEU A 507 27.43 -16.01 -9.79
CA LEU A 507 27.52 -14.72 -9.11
C LEU A 507 28.08 -14.93 -7.70
N LEU A 508 29.26 -14.37 -7.45
CA LEU A 508 30.07 -14.52 -6.22
C LEU A 508 30.50 -13.14 -5.67
N ASN A 509 29.84 -12.07 -6.10
CA ASN A 509 30.24 -10.69 -5.77
C ASN A 509 30.06 -10.33 -4.29
N GLY A 510 30.68 -9.24 -3.84
CA GLY A 510 30.46 -8.69 -2.50
C GLY A 510 30.83 -9.64 -1.37
N ASN A 511 31.97 -10.33 -1.53
CA ASN A 511 32.45 -11.33 -0.59
C ASN A 511 33.94 -11.06 -0.26
N GLN A 512 34.55 -11.97 0.51
CA GLN A 512 35.93 -11.87 0.98
C GLN A 512 36.81 -12.96 0.34
N PHE A 513 36.49 -13.39 -0.89
CA PHE A 513 37.29 -14.40 -1.60
C PHE A 513 38.66 -13.85 -1.99
N THR A 514 39.65 -14.75 -2.02
CA THR A 514 41.07 -14.48 -2.20
C THR A 514 41.71 -15.43 -3.20
N GLY A 515 42.93 -15.16 -3.63
CA GLY A 515 43.62 -15.99 -4.61
C GLY A 515 43.09 -15.79 -6.03
N THR A 516 43.41 -16.72 -6.93
CA THR A 516 43.17 -16.59 -8.38
C THR A 516 41.80 -17.10 -8.81
N ILE A 517 41.20 -16.46 -9.82
CA ILE A 517 40.04 -17.01 -10.55
C ILE A 517 40.41 -18.41 -11.13
N PRO A 518 39.73 -19.52 -10.78
CA PRO A 518 40.22 -20.85 -11.14
C PRO A 518 40.01 -21.22 -12.61
N SER A 519 41.11 -21.35 -13.37
CA SER A 519 41.08 -21.77 -14.77
C SER A 519 40.38 -23.11 -15.01
N ASP A 520 40.53 -24.07 -14.10
CA ASP A 520 39.93 -25.41 -14.19
C ASP A 520 38.39 -25.37 -14.03
N LEU A 521 37.85 -24.41 -13.25
CA LEU A 521 36.41 -24.20 -13.10
C LEU A 521 35.79 -23.59 -14.37
N LEU A 522 36.45 -22.55 -14.91
CA LEU A 522 36.02 -21.89 -16.14
C LEU A 522 36.11 -22.81 -17.36
N LEU A 523 37.08 -23.74 -17.37
CA LEU A 523 37.18 -24.78 -18.40
C LEU A 523 35.99 -25.75 -18.36
N ALA A 524 35.49 -26.11 -17.16
CA ALA A 524 34.35 -27.02 -17.03
C ALA A 524 33.04 -26.38 -17.54
N CYS A 525 32.78 -25.12 -17.19
CA CYS A 525 31.56 -24.41 -17.57
C CYS A 525 31.63 -23.77 -18.99
N SER A 526 32.62 -24.14 -19.81
CA SER A 526 33.02 -23.31 -20.96
C SER A 526 32.04 -23.26 -22.13
N ASN A 527 31.06 -24.16 -22.16
CA ASN A 527 30.03 -24.26 -23.20
C ASN A 527 28.63 -23.84 -22.69
N SER A 528 28.54 -23.34 -21.47
CA SER A 528 27.28 -23.07 -20.74
C SER A 528 27.25 -21.70 -20.07
N LEU A 529 28.38 -21.21 -19.54
CA LEU A 529 28.43 -19.97 -18.77
C LEU A 529 28.08 -18.74 -19.62
N VAL A 530 27.04 -18.03 -19.19
CA VAL A 530 26.48 -16.78 -19.77
C VAL A 530 26.85 -15.58 -18.91
N ARG A 531 26.81 -15.71 -17.58
CA ARG A 531 27.10 -14.63 -16.63
C ARG A 531 28.12 -15.07 -15.60
N LEU A 532 29.19 -14.29 -15.46
CA LEU A 532 30.20 -14.44 -14.42
C LEU A 532 30.35 -13.11 -13.68
N ASP A 533 30.06 -13.09 -12.39
CA ASP A 533 30.35 -11.94 -11.52
C ASP A 533 31.19 -12.40 -10.33
N VAL A 534 32.39 -11.84 -10.22
CA VAL A 534 33.33 -12.06 -9.11
C VAL A 534 33.80 -10.72 -8.53
N SER A 535 33.03 -9.65 -8.77
CA SER A 535 33.35 -8.30 -8.33
C SER A 535 33.36 -8.12 -6.81
N ASN A 536 33.92 -7.01 -6.32
CA ASN A 536 33.85 -6.62 -4.91
C ASN A 536 34.38 -7.75 -3.98
N ASN A 537 35.62 -8.17 -4.24
CA ASN A 537 36.30 -9.28 -3.56
C ASN A 537 37.80 -8.96 -3.38
N SER A 538 38.59 -9.90 -2.88
CA SER A 538 40.05 -9.79 -2.71
C SER A 538 40.83 -10.76 -3.61
N LEU A 539 40.30 -11.07 -4.80
CA LEU A 539 40.94 -11.96 -5.78
C LEU A 539 42.20 -11.31 -6.36
N ASN A 540 43.19 -12.13 -6.70
CA ASN A 540 44.52 -11.72 -7.16
C ASN A 540 45.04 -12.57 -8.33
N GLY A 541 46.28 -12.30 -8.76
CA GLY A 541 46.86 -12.93 -9.94
C GLY A 541 46.21 -12.46 -11.24
N THR A 542 46.41 -13.20 -12.33
CA THR A 542 46.05 -12.76 -13.69
C THR A 542 44.68 -13.26 -14.13
N ILE A 543 43.97 -12.47 -14.95
CA ILE A 543 42.74 -12.89 -15.65
C ILE A 543 43.04 -14.15 -16.49
N PRO A 544 42.35 -15.29 -16.27
CA PRO A 544 42.64 -16.52 -16.99
C PRO A 544 42.37 -16.45 -18.51
N THR A 545 43.33 -16.89 -19.33
CA THR A 545 43.19 -16.93 -20.81
C THR A 545 42.06 -17.82 -21.30
N ILE A 546 41.59 -18.77 -20.46
CA ILE A 546 40.42 -19.63 -20.74
C ILE A 546 39.12 -18.83 -20.89
N ILE A 547 39.03 -17.62 -20.32
CA ILE A 547 37.86 -16.74 -20.47
C ILE A 547 37.58 -16.45 -21.95
N GLY A 548 38.62 -16.31 -22.78
CA GLY A 548 38.52 -16.18 -24.24
C GLY A 548 38.04 -17.44 -25.00
N LYS A 549 37.58 -18.49 -24.30
CA LYS A 549 36.90 -19.66 -24.89
C LYS A 549 35.45 -19.83 -24.41
N LEU A 550 34.96 -18.97 -23.52
CA LEU A 550 33.59 -19.01 -22.99
C LEU A 550 32.61 -18.52 -24.06
N SER A 551 32.14 -19.43 -24.91
CA SER A 551 31.46 -19.10 -26.18
C SER A 551 30.03 -18.57 -26.04
N LYS A 552 29.45 -18.63 -24.84
CA LYS A 552 28.11 -18.11 -24.51
C LYS A 552 28.12 -16.94 -23.53
N LEU A 553 29.29 -16.47 -23.10
CA LEU A 553 29.36 -15.44 -22.06
C LEU A 553 28.81 -14.11 -22.60
N GLU A 554 27.78 -13.57 -21.96
CA GLU A 554 27.18 -12.26 -22.25
C GLU A 554 27.64 -11.19 -21.24
N ARG A 555 28.05 -11.59 -20.04
CA ARG A 555 28.54 -10.67 -18.99
C ARG A 555 29.69 -11.26 -18.19
N PHE A 556 30.75 -10.46 -18.05
CA PHE A 556 31.85 -10.70 -17.12
C PHE A 556 32.12 -9.44 -16.29
N ASP A 557 31.88 -9.52 -14.99
CA ASP A 557 32.27 -8.49 -14.02
C ASP A 557 33.28 -9.05 -13.02
N ALA A 558 34.37 -8.31 -12.81
CA ALA A 558 35.39 -8.56 -11.81
C ALA A 558 35.94 -7.25 -11.22
N GLN A 559 35.13 -6.18 -11.21
CA GLN A 559 35.53 -4.90 -10.62
C GLN A 559 35.89 -5.00 -9.13
N ASN A 560 36.57 -4.00 -8.57
CA ASN A 560 36.90 -3.92 -7.14
C ASN A 560 37.57 -5.21 -6.62
N ASN A 561 38.76 -5.52 -7.16
CA ASN A 561 39.58 -6.68 -6.82
C ASN A 561 41.08 -6.32 -6.90
N THR A 562 41.98 -7.29 -6.71
CA THR A 562 43.44 -7.10 -6.81
C THR A 562 44.06 -7.87 -7.99
N LEU A 563 43.32 -8.05 -9.08
CA LEU A 563 43.79 -8.75 -10.28
C LEU A 563 44.91 -7.96 -10.97
N THR A 564 45.89 -8.67 -11.54
CA THR A 564 47.16 -8.15 -12.05
C THR A 564 47.44 -8.62 -13.49
N GLY A 565 48.50 -8.10 -14.10
CA GLY A 565 48.88 -8.47 -15.47
C GLY A 565 47.99 -7.83 -16.54
N SER A 566 48.12 -8.28 -17.78
CA SER A 566 47.45 -7.69 -18.94
C SER A 566 46.22 -8.48 -19.40
N LEU A 567 45.30 -7.80 -20.10
CA LEU A 567 44.11 -8.41 -20.69
C LEU A 567 44.51 -9.53 -21.68
N PRO A 568 44.04 -10.79 -21.50
CA PRO A 568 44.33 -11.89 -22.41
C PRO A 568 43.97 -11.59 -23.87
N ALA A 569 44.88 -11.94 -24.80
CA ALA A 569 44.63 -11.78 -26.23
C ALA A 569 43.49 -12.69 -26.73
N GLU A 570 43.23 -13.79 -26.03
CA GLU A 570 42.15 -14.75 -26.30
C GLU A 570 40.76 -14.13 -26.14
N MET A 571 40.59 -13.14 -25.23
CA MET A 571 39.31 -12.44 -25.02
C MET A 571 38.82 -11.70 -26.28
N LYS A 572 39.69 -11.51 -27.29
CA LYS A 572 39.31 -11.11 -28.67
C LYS A 572 38.13 -11.90 -29.24
N ARG A 573 37.96 -13.17 -28.85
CA ARG A 573 36.91 -14.07 -29.37
C ARG A 573 35.53 -13.81 -28.77
N MET A 574 35.47 -13.07 -27.66
CA MET A 574 34.25 -12.74 -26.95
C MET A 574 33.72 -11.38 -27.40
N TYR A 575 34.63 -10.40 -27.57
CA TYR A 575 34.28 -9.14 -28.17
C TYR A 575 33.75 -9.40 -29.59
N PRO A 576 32.51 -8.98 -29.91
CA PRO A 576 31.90 -7.73 -29.42
C PRO A 576 30.72 -7.82 -28.45
N ASP A 577 30.18 -9.00 -28.14
CA ASP A 577 28.81 -9.12 -27.59
C ASP A 577 28.75 -9.23 -26.05
N VAL A 578 29.89 -9.10 -25.37
CA VAL A 578 30.00 -9.29 -23.91
C VAL A 578 30.09 -7.97 -23.15
N GLN A 579 29.21 -7.77 -22.18
CA GLN A 579 29.34 -6.73 -21.16
C GLN A 579 30.55 -7.04 -20.26
N LEU A 580 31.58 -6.19 -20.33
CA LEU A 580 32.83 -6.39 -19.60
C LEU A 580 33.06 -5.26 -18.59
N ASN A 581 33.28 -5.61 -17.32
CA ASN A 581 33.68 -4.68 -16.27
C ASN A 581 34.85 -5.26 -15.47
N LEU A 582 36.00 -4.57 -15.50
CA LEU A 582 37.24 -4.99 -14.86
C LEU A 582 37.86 -3.85 -14.02
N THR A 583 37.04 -2.88 -13.65
CA THR A 583 37.45 -1.59 -13.09
C THR A 583 37.98 -1.73 -11.66
N ASN A 584 38.76 -0.75 -11.19
CA ASN A 584 39.44 -0.80 -9.88
C ASN A 584 40.14 -2.13 -9.58
N ASN A 585 41.14 -2.45 -10.41
CA ASN A 585 42.05 -3.58 -10.23
C ASN A 585 43.52 -3.10 -10.36
N LEU A 586 44.47 -4.03 -10.31
CA LEU A 586 45.90 -3.79 -10.53
C LEU A 586 46.35 -4.26 -11.94
N LEU A 587 45.43 -4.29 -12.90
CA LEU A 587 45.68 -4.68 -14.29
C LEU A 587 46.63 -3.69 -14.98
N THR A 588 47.50 -4.16 -15.86
CA THR A 588 48.60 -3.40 -16.45
C THR A 588 48.75 -3.62 -17.96
N GLY A 589 49.52 -2.76 -18.62
CA GLY A 589 49.80 -2.84 -20.05
C GLY A 589 48.81 -2.01 -20.88
N THR A 590 48.49 -2.47 -22.09
CA THR A 590 47.62 -1.75 -23.04
C THR A 590 46.37 -2.55 -23.35
N ILE A 591 45.23 -1.87 -23.45
CA ILE A 591 43.97 -2.46 -23.94
C ILE A 591 44.19 -2.90 -25.41
N PRO A 592 44.06 -4.20 -25.75
CA PRO A 592 44.32 -4.65 -27.11
C PRO A 592 43.37 -4.00 -28.11
N LYS A 593 43.91 -3.38 -29.18
CA LYS A 593 43.16 -2.54 -30.14
C LYS A 593 41.90 -3.18 -30.75
N VAL A 594 41.77 -4.51 -30.70
CA VAL A 594 40.58 -5.25 -31.18
C VAL A 594 39.34 -5.04 -30.31
N PHE A 595 39.49 -4.71 -29.03
CA PHE A 595 38.36 -4.25 -28.19
C PHE A 595 37.93 -2.81 -28.52
N CYS A 596 38.73 -2.09 -29.32
CA CYS A 596 38.56 -0.66 -29.58
C CYS A 596 37.96 -0.35 -30.96
N GLY A 597 37.35 -1.33 -31.65
CA GLY A 597 36.53 -1.06 -32.83
C GLY A 597 35.95 -2.29 -33.52
N GLY A 598 34.71 -2.17 -34.01
CA GLY A 598 34.22 -2.98 -35.14
C GLY A 598 33.17 -4.07 -34.90
N GLY A 599 32.46 -4.12 -33.77
CA GLY A 599 31.27 -4.99 -33.58
C GLY A 599 30.12 -4.28 -32.86
N PRO A 600 28.97 -4.93 -32.54
CA PRO A 600 27.75 -4.25 -32.10
C PRO A 600 27.85 -3.29 -30.91
N MET A 601 28.83 -3.39 -30.01
CA MET A 601 29.10 -2.32 -29.03
C MET A 601 29.42 -0.95 -29.66
N SER A 602 29.86 -0.89 -30.92
CA SER A 602 29.99 0.35 -31.70
C SER A 602 28.64 1.01 -32.04
N ALA A 603 27.50 0.37 -31.76
CA ALA A 603 26.20 1.03 -31.77
C ALA A 603 26.05 2.00 -30.56
N ASN A 604 26.69 1.74 -29.41
CA ASN A 604 26.68 2.68 -28.29
C ASN A 604 27.45 3.96 -28.64
N LEU A 605 26.88 5.13 -28.31
CA LEU A 605 27.56 6.43 -28.46
C LEU A 605 28.91 6.45 -27.73
N LEU A 606 28.95 5.84 -26.54
CA LEU A 606 30.11 5.79 -25.66
C LEU A 606 31.38 5.28 -26.38
N HIS A 607 31.27 4.13 -27.05
CA HIS A 607 32.40 3.48 -27.71
C HIS A 607 32.84 4.24 -28.96
N ARG A 608 31.87 4.85 -29.69
CA ARG A 608 32.16 5.75 -30.82
C ARG A 608 32.87 7.05 -30.41
N HIS A 609 32.65 7.54 -29.18
CA HIS A 609 33.26 8.79 -28.70
C HIS A 609 34.61 8.57 -27.99
N PHE A 610 34.73 7.53 -27.16
CA PHE A 610 35.91 7.30 -26.30
C PHE A 610 36.75 6.06 -26.67
N GLY A 611 36.33 5.22 -27.62
CA GLY A 611 37.12 4.09 -28.13
C GLY A 611 37.50 3.06 -27.06
N CYS A 612 38.80 2.82 -26.86
CA CYS A 612 39.29 1.89 -25.82
C CYS A 612 38.85 2.31 -24.41
N ASP A 613 38.80 3.62 -24.15
CA ASP A 613 38.67 4.19 -22.81
C ASP A 613 37.27 3.95 -22.23
N ALA A 614 36.29 3.68 -23.10
CA ALA A 614 34.94 3.22 -22.76
C ALA A 614 34.89 1.82 -22.10
N ILE A 615 36.00 1.07 -22.10
CA ILE A 615 36.09 -0.27 -21.50
C ILE A 615 36.92 -0.24 -20.21
N LEU A 616 38.07 0.44 -20.23
CA LEU A 616 38.90 0.75 -19.06
C LEU A 616 39.71 2.02 -19.35
N CYS A 617 39.95 2.86 -18.34
CA CYS A 617 40.84 4.01 -18.50
C CYS A 617 42.30 3.58 -18.75
N PRO A 618 43.03 4.24 -19.68
CA PRO A 618 44.42 3.91 -19.98
C PRO A 618 45.37 4.26 -18.82
N ALA A 619 46.56 3.64 -18.82
CA ALA A 619 47.51 3.75 -17.72
C ALA A 619 47.96 5.19 -17.47
N GLY A 620 47.96 5.62 -16.21
CA GLY A 620 48.22 7.01 -15.81
C GLY A 620 46.98 7.92 -15.84
N THR A 621 45.82 7.41 -16.25
CA THR A 621 44.51 8.09 -16.17
C THR A 621 43.55 7.36 -15.22
N PHE A 622 42.45 8.02 -14.85
CA PHE A 622 41.37 7.49 -14.04
C PHE A 622 40.02 8.10 -14.45
N HIS A 623 38.92 7.46 -14.08
CA HIS A 623 37.56 8.01 -14.15
C HIS A 623 36.78 7.42 -12.97
N PRO A 624 35.81 8.10 -12.34
CA PRO A 624 35.05 7.54 -11.23
C PRO A 624 34.49 6.12 -11.45
N ASN A 625 34.10 5.80 -12.69
CA ASN A 625 33.57 4.49 -13.07
C ASN A 625 34.66 3.51 -13.57
N GLY A 626 35.94 3.88 -13.48
CA GLY A 626 37.11 3.12 -13.97
C GLY A 626 37.27 3.03 -15.50
N ALA A 627 36.21 3.35 -16.23
CA ALA A 627 36.15 3.54 -17.68
C ALA A 627 35.39 4.83 -17.98
N ALA A 628 35.62 5.43 -19.16
CA ALA A 628 34.92 6.62 -19.60
C ALA A 628 33.39 6.40 -19.60
N SER A 629 32.63 7.44 -19.26
CA SER A 629 31.16 7.44 -19.27
C SER A 629 30.63 8.31 -20.41
N LEU A 630 29.32 8.26 -20.68
CA LEU A 630 28.67 9.09 -21.71
C LEU A 630 28.84 10.60 -21.46
N PHE A 631 29.24 10.97 -20.24
CA PHE A 631 29.30 12.32 -19.73
C PHE A 631 30.75 12.82 -19.53
N SER A 632 31.74 11.93 -19.44
CA SER A 632 33.15 12.31 -19.28
C SER A 632 34.15 11.20 -19.63
N GLY A 633 35.25 11.61 -20.27
CA GLY A 633 36.40 10.76 -20.56
C GLY A 633 37.37 10.59 -19.39
N CYS A 634 38.36 9.72 -19.57
CA CYS A 634 39.39 9.43 -18.55
C CYS A 634 40.34 10.61 -18.34
N ARG A 635 40.57 10.97 -17.07
CA ARG A 635 41.36 12.14 -16.62
C ARG A 635 42.78 11.71 -16.23
N PRO A 636 43.83 12.48 -16.54
CA PRO A 636 45.18 12.16 -16.08
C PRO A 636 45.32 12.27 -14.55
N CYS A 637 46.09 11.37 -13.92
CA CYS A 637 46.52 11.57 -12.54
C CYS A 637 47.49 12.77 -12.47
N ALA A 638 47.26 13.71 -11.54
CA ALA A 638 48.17 14.83 -11.31
C ALA A 638 49.55 14.36 -10.80
N THR A 639 50.64 14.97 -11.28
CA THR A 639 52.01 14.68 -10.84
C THR A 639 52.26 15.21 -9.42
N ASP A 640 53.03 14.56 -8.55
CA ASP A 640 54.36 13.99 -8.85
C ASP A 640 54.63 12.60 -8.24
N SER A 641 53.65 11.97 -7.57
CA SER A 641 53.80 10.64 -6.93
C SER A 641 54.08 9.50 -7.93
N ALA A 642 53.61 9.65 -9.18
CA ALA A 642 53.76 8.65 -10.24
C ALA A 642 55.22 8.31 -10.64
N LYS A 643 56.23 9.05 -10.16
CA LYS A 643 57.65 8.77 -10.45
C LYS A 643 58.32 7.79 -9.48
N LYS A 644 57.66 7.35 -8.40
CA LYS A 644 58.22 6.36 -7.44
C LYS A 644 57.14 5.40 -6.88
N GLY A 645 56.69 4.45 -7.70
CA GLY A 645 55.87 3.33 -7.23
C GLY A 645 55.35 2.46 -8.37
N GLU A 646 55.04 1.20 -8.07
CA GLU A 646 54.60 0.16 -9.03
C GLU A 646 53.22 0.43 -9.66
N ARG A 647 52.61 1.57 -9.33
CA ARG A 647 51.20 1.90 -9.56
C ARG A 647 50.94 2.78 -10.80
N ALA A 648 51.98 3.27 -11.47
CA ALA A 648 51.88 4.13 -12.65
C ALA A 648 51.39 3.42 -13.94
N HIS A 649 51.49 2.08 -14.00
CA HIS A 649 51.17 1.29 -15.20
C HIS A 649 49.77 0.66 -15.16
N VAL A 650 48.93 1.03 -14.19
CA VAL A 650 47.63 0.39 -13.94
C VAL A 650 46.52 1.01 -14.80
N ILE A 651 45.77 0.17 -15.50
CA ILE A 651 44.57 0.52 -16.28
C ILE A 651 43.29 0.33 -15.46
N GLY A 652 42.18 0.97 -15.86
CA GLY A 652 40.86 0.76 -15.24
C GLY A 652 40.64 1.48 -13.91
N ARG A 653 41.45 2.51 -13.60
CA ARG A 653 41.49 3.15 -12.28
C ARG A 653 40.25 4.00 -11.99
N ILE A 654 39.68 3.80 -10.79
CA ILE A 654 38.62 4.68 -10.26
C ILE A 654 39.16 5.97 -9.65
N SER A 655 40.41 5.99 -9.17
CA SER A 655 41.06 7.15 -8.55
C SER A 655 42.60 7.09 -8.60
N CYS A 656 43.25 8.14 -8.10
CA CYS A 656 44.70 8.23 -7.88
C CYS A 656 44.98 8.32 -6.37
N GLU A 657 46.18 7.92 -5.91
CA GLU A 657 46.52 7.98 -4.49
C GLU A 657 46.61 9.43 -4.01
N GLY A 658 45.91 9.75 -2.92
CA GLY A 658 45.80 11.09 -2.36
C GLY A 658 44.45 11.78 -2.58
N THR A 659 43.63 11.32 -3.53
CA THR A 659 42.26 11.84 -3.74
C THR A 659 41.25 11.00 -2.95
N THR A 660 40.70 11.55 -1.86
CA THR A 660 39.46 11.04 -1.25
C THR A 660 38.32 11.16 -2.24
N PHE A 661 37.54 10.09 -2.43
CA PHE A 661 36.41 10.07 -3.34
C PHE A 661 35.28 11.00 -2.84
N ILE A 662 34.95 11.99 -3.65
CA ILE A 662 33.65 12.69 -3.65
C ILE A 662 33.19 12.64 -5.12
N HIS A 663 31.89 12.41 -5.35
CA HIS A 663 31.35 12.21 -6.71
C HIS A 663 31.26 13.51 -7.52
N GLY A 664 31.36 13.37 -8.85
CA GLY A 664 31.14 14.43 -9.84
C GLY A 664 32.36 15.32 -10.08
N ASP A 665 32.23 16.25 -11.03
CA ASP A 665 33.22 17.31 -11.17
C ASP A 665 32.94 18.39 -10.14
N LEU A 666 33.96 18.68 -9.34
CA LEU A 666 33.88 19.69 -8.30
C LEU A 666 34.75 20.85 -8.74
N ASN A 667 34.15 22.03 -8.97
CA ASN A 667 34.74 23.20 -9.64
C ASN A 667 36.03 23.74 -8.98
N GLY A 668 37.15 23.01 -9.03
CA GLY A 668 38.37 23.24 -8.24
C GLY A 668 38.21 23.00 -6.73
N ASP A 669 37.03 23.33 -6.17
CA ASP A 669 36.86 23.70 -4.77
C ASP A 669 36.01 22.75 -3.92
N GLY A 670 35.25 21.82 -4.53
CA GLY A 670 34.42 20.85 -3.79
C GLY A 670 32.90 20.89 -4.06
N ILE A 671 32.43 21.54 -5.12
CA ILE A 671 30.99 21.77 -5.39
C ILE A 671 30.61 21.35 -6.82
N LEU A 672 29.54 20.54 -6.96
CA LEU A 672 28.93 20.16 -8.25
C LEU A 672 28.46 21.39 -9.02
N SER A 673 28.62 21.40 -10.35
CA SER A 673 28.00 22.45 -11.18
C SER A 673 26.49 22.28 -11.30
N GLU A 674 25.76 23.38 -11.48
CA GLU A 674 24.31 23.34 -11.66
C GLU A 674 23.88 22.52 -12.90
N ARG A 675 24.70 22.49 -13.98
CA ARG A 675 24.44 21.66 -15.17
C ARG A 675 24.53 20.17 -14.86
N GLU A 676 25.42 19.75 -13.97
CA GLU A 676 25.52 18.35 -13.50
C GLU A 676 24.32 17.96 -12.63
N VAL A 677 23.86 18.85 -11.75
CA VAL A 677 22.67 18.60 -10.92
C VAL A 677 21.41 18.46 -11.81
N LEU A 678 21.28 19.28 -12.85
CA LEU A 678 20.23 19.13 -13.86
C LEU A 678 20.36 17.82 -14.66
N HIS A 679 21.58 17.40 -15.02
CA HIS A 679 21.80 16.08 -15.63
C HIS A 679 21.46 14.92 -14.69
N LEU A 680 21.70 15.04 -13.38
CA LEU A 680 21.27 14.03 -12.39
C LEU A 680 19.74 13.96 -12.30
N LEU A 681 19.04 15.09 -12.28
CA LEU A 681 17.57 15.15 -12.29
C LEU A 681 17.00 14.48 -13.56
N TYR A 682 17.59 14.77 -14.72
CA TYR A 682 17.25 14.15 -16.01
C TYR A 682 17.47 12.63 -15.97
N ALA A 683 18.62 12.16 -15.49
CA ALA A 683 18.92 10.73 -15.39
C ALA A 683 18.00 9.99 -14.40
N TYR A 684 17.72 10.58 -13.23
CA TYR A 684 16.87 9.99 -12.20
C TYR A 684 15.40 9.86 -12.62
N THR A 685 14.94 10.68 -13.56
CA THR A 685 13.53 10.75 -13.98
C THR A 685 13.29 10.26 -15.41
N ILE A 686 14.18 9.42 -15.94
CA ILE A 686 14.07 8.83 -17.29
C ILE A 686 14.01 9.91 -18.39
N GLY A 687 15.02 10.79 -18.38
CA GLY A 687 15.18 11.97 -19.24
C GLY A 687 14.82 11.78 -20.71
N TRP A 688 15.32 10.71 -21.32
CA TRP A 688 15.12 10.40 -22.74
C TRP A 688 13.66 10.09 -23.12
N ASN A 689 12.74 9.96 -22.15
CA ASN A 689 11.30 9.83 -22.38
C ASN A 689 10.53 11.14 -22.18
N TRP A 690 11.16 12.25 -21.76
CA TRP A 690 10.46 13.50 -21.42
C TRP A 690 9.69 14.14 -22.60
N GLY A 691 10.04 13.82 -23.84
CA GLY A 691 9.47 14.37 -25.07
C GLY A 691 10.43 15.33 -25.77
N SER A 692 10.36 15.42 -27.10
CA SER A 692 11.39 16.07 -27.94
C SER A 692 11.62 17.56 -27.66
N GLN A 693 10.62 18.25 -27.10
CA GLN A 693 10.78 19.64 -26.62
C GLN A 693 11.81 19.79 -25.48
N PHE A 694 12.24 18.68 -24.86
CA PHE A 694 13.27 18.62 -23.83
C PHE A 694 14.60 17.98 -24.30
N ASP A 695 14.76 17.68 -25.61
CA ASP A 695 15.98 17.05 -26.15
C ASP A 695 17.28 17.84 -25.83
N SER A 696 17.17 19.16 -25.64
CA SER A 696 18.26 20.03 -25.19
C SER A 696 18.92 19.59 -23.88
N TRP A 697 18.22 18.88 -23.00
CA TRP A 697 18.80 18.35 -21.75
C TRP A 697 19.82 17.23 -22.00
N ALA A 698 19.63 16.44 -23.07
CA ALA A 698 20.55 15.37 -23.47
C ALA A 698 21.83 15.90 -24.13
N ASP A 699 21.80 17.11 -24.70
CA ASP A 699 22.91 17.69 -25.43
C ASP A 699 23.86 18.47 -24.49
N PRO A 700 25.12 18.04 -24.34
CA PRO A 700 26.08 18.70 -23.47
C PRO A 700 26.58 20.05 -24.00
N SER A 701 26.28 20.42 -25.25
CA SER A 701 26.62 21.73 -25.83
C SER A 701 25.65 22.84 -25.41
N PHE A 702 24.44 22.50 -24.94
CA PHE A 702 23.49 23.47 -24.39
C PHE A 702 23.93 23.94 -23.01
N HIS A 703 24.08 25.26 -22.86
CA HIS A 703 24.32 25.90 -21.58
C HIS A 703 23.09 25.74 -20.67
N LYS A 704 23.32 25.71 -19.36
CA LYS A 704 22.32 25.35 -18.34
C LYS A 704 21.06 26.22 -18.38
N CYS A 705 21.17 27.47 -18.82
CA CYS A 705 20.08 28.43 -18.85
C CYS A 705 19.25 28.38 -20.14
N ASP A 706 19.73 27.66 -21.16
CA ASP A 706 19.06 27.49 -22.47
C ASP A 706 18.21 26.19 -22.53
N LEU A 707 18.16 25.44 -21.43
CA LEU A 707 17.44 24.18 -21.31
C LEU A 707 15.94 24.42 -21.14
N ALA A 708 15.12 23.64 -21.86
CA ALA A 708 13.66 23.74 -21.79
C ALA A 708 13.14 23.53 -20.36
N GLY A 709 12.34 24.46 -19.84
CA GLY A 709 11.83 24.42 -18.47
C GLY A 709 12.77 25.01 -17.40
N ILE A 710 13.98 25.46 -17.77
CA ILE A 710 14.87 26.19 -16.85
C ILE A 710 14.65 27.70 -16.97
N THR A 711 14.90 28.44 -15.88
CA THR A 711 15.17 29.88 -15.96
C THR A 711 16.27 30.25 -14.97
N CYS A 712 17.23 31.05 -15.43
CA CYS A 712 18.32 31.55 -14.60
C CYS A 712 18.12 33.02 -14.20
N VAL A 713 18.69 33.39 -13.06
CA VAL A 713 18.92 34.78 -12.61
C VAL A 713 20.40 34.91 -12.31
N ASP A 714 21.07 35.94 -12.85
CA ASP A 714 22.52 36.19 -12.68
C ASP A 714 23.41 34.95 -12.95
N ASP A 715 23.10 34.23 -14.05
CA ASP A 715 23.71 32.96 -14.46
C ASP A 715 23.55 31.79 -13.46
N HIS A 716 22.59 31.85 -12.53
CA HIS A 716 22.25 30.77 -11.60
C HIS A 716 20.83 30.23 -11.81
N VAL A 717 20.64 28.91 -11.74
CA VAL A 717 19.33 28.24 -11.91
C VAL A 717 18.37 28.66 -10.78
N ALA A 718 17.35 29.45 -11.15
CA ALA A 718 16.36 30.02 -10.23
C ALA A 718 14.98 29.36 -10.35
N LYS A 719 14.67 28.72 -11.49
CA LYS A 719 13.42 27.98 -11.73
C LYS A 719 13.68 26.67 -12.47
N ILE A 720 13.01 25.61 -12.05
CA ILE A 720 12.83 24.34 -12.76
C ILE A 720 11.33 24.09 -12.92
N ASP A 721 10.90 23.87 -14.16
CA ASP A 721 9.49 23.72 -14.52
C ASP A 721 9.31 22.64 -15.59
N LEU A 722 8.82 21.49 -15.13
CA LEU A 722 8.73 20.24 -15.89
C LEU A 722 7.28 19.74 -15.97
N THR A 723 6.29 20.64 -15.89
CA THR A 723 4.85 20.28 -15.98
C THR A 723 4.47 19.65 -17.32
N ASP A 724 5.26 19.88 -18.36
CA ASP A 724 4.97 19.38 -19.71
C ASP A 724 5.90 18.23 -20.10
N ALA A 725 6.83 17.82 -19.22
CA ALA A 725 7.76 16.73 -19.44
C ALA A 725 7.17 15.37 -19.03
N SER A 726 7.30 14.34 -19.87
CA SER A 726 6.88 12.96 -19.59
C SER A 726 7.82 12.24 -18.60
N LEU A 727 8.00 12.82 -17.41
CA LEU A 727 8.87 12.31 -16.35
C LEU A 727 8.50 10.87 -15.97
N CYS A 728 9.49 9.98 -15.98
CA CYS A 728 9.38 8.56 -15.65
C CYS A 728 8.38 7.72 -16.46
N SER A 729 7.87 8.18 -17.61
CA SER A 729 6.87 7.42 -18.37
C SER A 729 7.42 6.10 -18.95
N ASN A 730 6.59 5.06 -18.96
CA ASN A 730 6.85 3.80 -19.68
C ASN A 730 6.78 4.02 -21.20
N GLY A 731 7.89 4.47 -21.80
CA GLY A 731 8.02 4.63 -23.25
C GLY A 731 7.88 3.28 -23.97
N GLU A 732 6.99 3.19 -24.96
CA GLU A 732 6.78 1.95 -25.70
C GLU A 732 8.00 1.56 -26.55
N ARG A 733 8.50 0.34 -26.29
CA ARG A 733 9.40 -0.47 -27.14
C ARG A 733 10.88 -0.03 -27.24
N LYS A 734 11.75 -1.01 -26.96
CA LYS A 734 13.19 -1.12 -27.34
C LYS A 734 14.21 -0.23 -26.60
N ALA A 735 14.68 -0.66 -25.43
CA ALA A 735 16.09 -1.11 -25.23
C ALA A 735 16.40 -1.52 -23.78
N GLY A 736 17.08 -2.67 -23.60
CA GLY A 736 17.84 -3.00 -22.38
C GLY A 736 17.04 -3.41 -21.13
N PRO A 737 17.74 -3.82 -20.05
CA PRO A 737 17.15 -4.03 -18.74
C PRO A 737 16.67 -2.70 -18.12
N ALA A 738 15.67 -2.77 -17.24
CA ALA A 738 14.91 -1.61 -16.79
C ALA A 738 15.78 -0.46 -16.22
N ALA A 739 15.79 0.66 -16.92
CA ALA A 739 16.28 1.93 -16.40
C ALA A 739 15.23 2.51 -15.44
N GLU A 740 15.33 2.12 -14.17
CA GLU A 740 14.36 2.46 -13.14
C GLU A 740 14.29 3.96 -12.82
N CYS A 741 13.07 4.51 -12.77
CA CYS A 741 12.81 5.85 -12.22
C CYS A 741 13.23 5.89 -10.74
N LYS A 742 14.11 6.84 -10.38
CA LYS A 742 14.69 7.00 -9.04
C LYS A 742 14.11 8.16 -8.23
N GLY A 743 13.19 8.95 -8.81
CA GLY A 743 12.55 10.07 -8.13
C GLY A 743 13.37 11.35 -8.22
N ILE A 744 13.41 12.12 -7.12
CA ILE A 744 14.15 13.39 -7.04
C ILE A 744 15.52 13.12 -6.38
N PRO A 745 16.65 13.44 -7.02
CA PRO A 745 17.98 13.27 -6.43
C PRO A 745 18.20 14.23 -5.25
N ALA A 746 18.90 13.79 -4.21
CA ALA A 746 19.27 14.64 -3.07
C ALA A 746 20.19 15.81 -3.47
N GLU A 747 20.96 15.60 -4.55
CA GLU A 747 21.86 16.57 -5.16
C GLU A 747 21.13 17.81 -5.71
N ILE A 748 19.80 17.80 -5.85
CA ILE A 748 19.01 19.01 -6.17
C ILE A 748 19.27 20.15 -5.17
N ALA A 749 19.67 19.82 -3.94
CA ALA A 749 20.06 20.75 -2.88
C ALA A 749 21.32 21.60 -3.18
N PHE A 750 22.09 21.28 -4.22
CA PHE A 750 23.21 22.13 -4.66
C PHE A 750 22.75 23.34 -5.49
N LEU A 751 21.52 23.37 -5.99
CA LEU A 751 20.93 24.52 -6.69
C LEU A 751 20.49 25.60 -5.68
N THR A 752 21.44 26.15 -4.93
CA THR A 752 21.17 27.03 -3.77
C THR A 752 20.35 28.29 -4.08
N ASN A 753 20.30 28.73 -5.34
CA ASN A 753 19.51 29.86 -5.83
C ASN A 753 18.11 29.47 -6.36
N LEU A 754 17.73 28.18 -6.30
CA LEU A 754 16.45 27.68 -6.81
C LEU A 754 15.27 28.24 -6.00
N GLU A 755 14.43 29.05 -6.65
CA GLU A 755 13.25 29.67 -6.07
C GLU A 755 11.95 28.92 -6.39
N ILE A 756 11.91 28.20 -7.52
CA ILE A 756 10.70 27.55 -8.06
C ILE A 756 11.03 26.13 -8.53
N LEU A 757 10.33 25.13 -8.00
CA LEU A 757 10.40 23.74 -8.46
C LEU A 757 8.99 23.20 -8.75
N MET A 758 8.73 22.86 -10.01
CA MET A 758 7.43 22.36 -10.49
C MET A 758 7.61 21.04 -11.27
N MET A 759 7.11 19.94 -10.71
CA MET A 759 7.17 18.58 -11.30
C MET A 759 5.87 17.80 -11.03
N ASN A 760 4.73 18.48 -11.06
CA ASN A 760 3.43 17.94 -10.65
C ASN A 760 2.76 17.08 -11.75
N ARG A 761 1.72 16.32 -11.39
CA ARG A 761 0.89 15.45 -12.26
C ARG A 761 1.64 14.31 -12.97
N ARG A 762 2.75 13.81 -12.40
CA ARG A 762 3.53 12.72 -13.01
C ARG A 762 3.08 11.36 -12.46
N GLN A 763 2.39 10.56 -13.30
CA GLN A 763 1.88 9.23 -12.93
C GLN A 763 2.95 8.27 -12.37
N PHE A 764 4.18 8.36 -12.89
CA PHE A 764 5.25 7.40 -12.62
C PHE A 764 6.39 7.94 -11.73
N LEU A 765 6.33 9.22 -11.31
CA LEU A 765 7.33 9.80 -10.41
C LEU A 765 7.17 9.19 -9.01
N ARG A 766 8.19 8.47 -8.55
CA ARG A 766 8.13 7.60 -7.37
C ARG A 766 9.31 7.80 -6.42
N GLY A 767 9.18 7.30 -5.19
CA GLY A 767 10.17 7.41 -4.12
C GLY A 767 9.70 8.34 -3.00
N THR A 768 10.64 8.74 -2.14
CA THR A 768 10.43 9.71 -1.05
C THR A 768 10.96 11.09 -1.43
N LEU A 769 10.64 12.13 -0.65
CA LEU A 769 11.34 13.41 -0.74
C LEU A 769 12.68 13.31 0.00
N PRO A 770 13.82 13.69 -0.61
CA PRO A 770 15.10 13.74 0.10
C PRO A 770 15.11 14.88 1.13
N THR A 771 15.69 14.62 2.31
CA THR A 771 15.80 15.60 3.42
C THR A 771 16.55 16.87 3.01
N GLU A 772 17.49 16.71 2.09
CA GLU A 772 18.37 17.72 1.54
C GLU A 772 17.62 18.85 0.83
N LEU A 773 16.37 18.63 0.38
CA LEU A 773 15.49 19.70 -0.13
C LEU A 773 15.37 20.86 0.86
N GLY A 774 15.39 20.59 2.17
CA GLY A 774 15.36 21.62 3.22
C GLY A 774 16.54 22.60 3.21
N ARG A 775 17.61 22.32 2.46
CA ARG A 775 18.76 23.22 2.29
C ARG A 775 18.50 24.36 1.28
N LEU A 776 17.45 24.25 0.46
CA LEU A 776 17.10 25.21 -0.59
C LEU A 776 16.42 26.46 -0.02
N THR A 777 17.11 27.20 0.85
CA THR A 777 16.55 28.34 1.60
C THR A 777 16.02 29.49 0.72
N SER A 778 16.41 29.55 -0.56
CA SER A 778 15.89 30.47 -1.58
C SER A 778 14.49 30.10 -2.11
N MET A 779 14.01 28.88 -1.85
CA MET A 779 12.76 28.33 -2.39
C MET A 779 11.54 29.16 -1.96
N LYS A 780 10.71 29.52 -2.95
CA LYS A 780 9.46 30.29 -2.81
C LYS A 780 8.24 29.47 -3.24
N TYR A 781 8.38 28.55 -4.20
CA TYR A 781 7.29 27.79 -4.80
C TYR A 781 7.68 26.33 -5.05
N LEU A 782 6.98 25.39 -4.41
CA LEU A 782 7.17 23.95 -4.59
C LEU A 782 5.84 23.29 -4.98
N ASP A 783 5.79 22.66 -6.16
CA ASP A 783 4.62 21.89 -6.63
C ASP A 783 5.02 20.50 -7.15
N LEU A 784 4.69 19.48 -6.36
CA LEU A 784 4.87 18.06 -6.67
C LEU A 784 3.54 17.31 -6.59
N SER A 785 2.41 18.03 -6.71
CA SER A 785 1.06 17.49 -6.54
C SER A 785 0.68 16.48 -7.63
N GLY A 786 -0.26 15.57 -7.35
CA GLY A 786 -0.77 14.60 -8.34
C GLY A 786 0.27 13.58 -8.82
N CYS A 787 1.23 13.22 -7.97
CA CYS A 787 2.28 12.24 -8.27
C CYS A 787 2.03 10.96 -7.43
N PRO A 788 1.19 10.03 -7.90
CA PRO A 788 0.58 8.97 -7.08
C PRO A 788 1.53 7.86 -6.62
N LEU A 789 2.82 7.93 -6.96
CA LEU A 789 3.86 7.02 -6.48
C LEU A 789 4.91 7.71 -5.57
N LEU A 790 4.84 9.04 -5.37
CA LEU A 790 5.59 9.72 -4.31
C LEU A 790 4.96 9.37 -2.96
N SER A 791 5.78 8.94 -2.00
CA SER A 791 5.33 8.30 -0.76
C SER A 791 6.29 8.51 0.41
N GLY A 792 5.97 7.92 1.58
CA GLY A 792 6.73 8.05 2.81
C GLY A 792 6.38 9.32 3.62
N PRO A 793 7.05 9.53 4.76
CA PRO A 793 6.85 10.73 5.58
C PRO A 793 7.42 11.98 4.92
N LEU A 794 6.89 13.15 5.27
CA LEU A 794 7.52 14.43 4.90
C LEU A 794 8.77 14.66 5.78
N PRO A 795 9.93 15.05 5.20
CA PRO A 795 11.08 15.51 5.97
C PRO A 795 10.73 16.75 6.80
N SER A 796 11.11 16.77 8.08
CA SER A 796 10.95 17.95 8.94
C SER A 796 11.88 19.08 8.50
N GLU A 797 12.97 18.76 7.79
CA GLU A 797 13.88 19.71 7.17
C GLU A 797 13.19 20.67 6.17
N LEU A 798 12.01 20.32 5.63
CA LEU A 798 11.20 21.24 4.82
C LEU A 798 10.73 22.48 5.61
N GLY A 799 10.71 22.42 6.95
CA GLY A 799 10.50 23.59 7.81
C GLY A 799 11.61 24.64 7.76
N ASN A 800 12.81 24.30 7.25
CA ASN A 800 13.91 25.24 7.07
C ASN A 800 13.71 26.19 5.87
N LEU A 801 12.70 25.96 5.02
CA LEU A 801 12.42 26.72 3.80
C LEU A 801 11.76 28.08 4.11
N ALA A 802 12.46 28.94 4.86
CA ALA A 802 11.91 30.15 5.45
C ALA A 802 11.36 31.19 4.44
N ASN A 803 11.71 31.11 3.16
CA ASN A 803 11.18 31.97 2.09
C ASN A 803 9.97 31.38 1.35
N LEU A 804 9.56 30.16 1.67
CA LEU A 804 8.51 29.43 0.96
C LEU A 804 7.14 30.09 1.14
N ARG A 805 6.46 30.34 0.01
CA ARG A 805 5.12 30.95 -0.07
C ARG A 805 4.06 29.97 -0.55
N TYR A 806 4.45 29.03 -1.39
CA TYR A 806 3.56 28.00 -1.94
C TYR A 806 4.18 26.63 -1.78
N MET A 807 3.44 25.72 -1.13
CA MET A 807 3.74 24.30 -1.09
C MET A 807 2.48 23.52 -1.50
N ASN A 808 2.57 22.76 -2.59
CA ASN A 808 1.53 21.82 -2.98
C ASN A 808 2.10 20.41 -3.21
N LEU A 809 1.72 19.51 -2.32
CA LEU A 809 2.09 18.09 -2.30
C LEU A 809 0.84 17.19 -2.31
N GLY A 810 -0.33 17.74 -2.67
CA GLY A 810 -1.60 17.04 -2.63
C GLY A 810 -1.79 16.02 -3.77
N GLY A 811 -2.51 14.92 -3.53
CA GLY A 811 -2.74 13.88 -4.55
C GLY A 811 -1.57 12.91 -4.72
N CYS A 812 -0.89 12.58 -3.63
CA CYS A 812 0.25 11.67 -3.56
C CYS A 812 -0.01 10.56 -2.50
N ARG A 813 0.99 9.74 -2.16
CA ARG A 813 0.91 8.72 -1.09
C ARG A 813 1.78 9.07 0.12
N PHE A 814 1.97 10.36 0.41
CA PHE A 814 2.71 10.77 1.61
C PHE A 814 1.97 10.34 2.87
N ASN A 815 2.69 9.82 3.87
CA ASN A 815 2.13 9.15 5.04
C ASN A 815 2.78 9.65 6.35
N GLY A 816 2.55 8.96 7.47
CA GLY A 816 3.01 9.40 8.79
C GLY A 816 2.24 10.64 9.27
N THR A 817 2.89 11.49 10.05
CA THR A 817 2.34 12.78 10.54
C THR A 817 2.89 13.94 9.72
N ILE A 818 2.15 15.07 9.67
CA ILE A 818 2.71 16.34 9.18
C ILE A 818 3.66 16.87 10.26
N PRO A 819 4.95 17.12 9.98
CA PRO A 819 5.90 17.56 11.01
C PRO A 819 5.57 18.96 11.56
N ASP A 820 5.80 19.16 12.86
CA ASP A 820 5.56 20.43 13.57
C ASP A 820 6.38 21.60 13.00
N GLU A 821 7.50 21.31 12.35
CA GLU A 821 8.39 22.25 11.68
C GLU A 821 7.74 22.92 10.45
N LEU A 822 6.87 22.21 9.71
CA LEU A 822 6.16 22.81 8.57
C LEU A 822 5.16 23.88 9.02
N PHE A 823 4.65 23.76 10.25
CA PHE A 823 3.77 24.76 10.86
C PHE A 823 4.51 26.01 11.37
N GLN A 824 5.85 26.06 11.25
CA GLN A 824 6.69 27.21 11.61
C GLN A 824 7.06 28.08 10.38
N LEU A 825 6.63 27.69 9.18
CA LEU A 825 6.86 28.40 7.91
C LEU A 825 6.07 29.72 7.82
N SER A 826 6.49 30.72 8.59
CA SER A 826 5.80 32.02 8.78
C SER A 826 5.56 32.84 7.49
N ASN A 827 6.23 32.52 6.38
CA ASN A 827 6.04 33.14 5.07
C ASN A 827 5.07 32.39 4.14
N ILE A 828 4.57 31.21 4.52
CA ILE A 828 3.68 30.42 3.66
C ILE A 828 2.37 31.18 3.42
N GLU A 829 1.97 31.30 2.16
CA GLU A 829 0.70 31.89 1.72
C GLU A 829 -0.29 30.80 1.32
N LYS A 830 0.19 29.66 0.78
CA LYS A 830 -0.62 28.49 0.43
C LYS A 830 0.06 27.19 0.85
N LEU A 831 -0.65 26.37 1.64
CA LEU A 831 -0.23 25.03 2.06
C LEU A 831 -1.29 24.01 1.65
N HIS A 832 -1.01 23.23 0.61
CA HIS A 832 -1.91 22.25 0.02
C HIS A 832 -1.33 20.84 0.17
N LEU A 833 -1.91 20.05 1.08
CA LEU A 833 -1.51 18.67 1.39
C LEU A 833 -2.66 17.65 1.21
N SER A 834 -3.83 18.10 0.74
CA SER A 834 -5.04 17.28 0.51
C SER A 834 -4.80 16.02 -0.32
N THR A 835 -5.60 14.97 -0.09
CA THR A 835 -5.51 13.67 -0.79
C THR A 835 -4.13 13.03 -0.61
N ASN A 836 -3.84 12.64 0.64
CA ASN A 836 -2.63 11.96 1.09
C ASN A 836 -2.98 11.05 2.29
N LEU A 837 -2.04 10.20 2.72
CA LEU A 837 -2.20 9.26 3.83
C LEU A 837 -1.75 9.85 5.20
N PHE A 838 -1.80 11.17 5.36
CA PHE A 838 -1.39 11.85 6.61
C PHE A 838 -2.30 11.50 7.78
N THR A 839 -1.69 11.22 8.93
CA THR A 839 -2.32 10.82 10.20
C THR A 839 -1.93 11.80 11.32
N GLY A 840 -2.35 11.53 12.56
CA GLY A 840 -2.05 12.37 13.72
C GLY A 840 -3.07 13.48 13.94
N THR A 841 -2.65 14.59 14.55
CA THR A 841 -3.50 15.70 15.00
C THR A 841 -2.90 17.05 14.61
N LEU A 842 -3.72 18.08 14.45
CA LEU A 842 -3.23 19.45 14.18
C LEU A 842 -2.60 20.05 15.45
N PRO A 843 -1.31 20.45 15.44
CA PRO A 843 -0.65 21.03 16.60
C PRO A 843 -1.08 22.48 16.83
N SER A 844 -1.00 22.97 18.07
CA SER A 844 -1.22 24.39 18.38
C SER A 844 -0.21 25.34 17.70
N VAL A 845 0.95 24.80 17.29
CA VAL A 845 1.97 25.45 16.46
C VAL A 845 1.39 26.01 15.15
N ILE A 846 0.30 25.43 14.62
CA ILE A 846 -0.37 25.91 13.39
C ILE A 846 -0.70 27.41 13.41
N GLY A 847 -0.94 28.00 14.58
CA GLY A 847 -1.18 29.44 14.75
C GLY A 847 0.03 30.34 14.50
N GLN A 848 1.20 29.80 14.12
CA GLN A 848 2.38 30.56 13.68
C GLN A 848 2.35 30.89 12.18
N LEU A 849 1.54 30.20 11.37
CA LEU A 849 1.41 30.41 9.91
C LEU A 849 0.66 31.71 9.55
N THR A 850 0.97 32.83 10.21
CA THR A 850 0.19 34.08 10.19
C THR A 850 -0.04 34.73 8.82
N ARG A 851 0.72 34.32 7.78
CA ARG A 851 0.57 34.76 6.38
C ARG A 851 -0.27 33.83 5.50
N VAL A 852 -0.68 32.66 6.00
CA VAL A 852 -1.39 31.65 5.19
C VAL A 852 -2.79 32.14 4.82
N LYS A 853 -3.08 32.10 3.51
CA LYS A 853 -4.37 32.42 2.89
C LYS A 853 -5.15 31.16 2.56
N GLU A 854 -4.45 30.08 2.19
CA GLU A 854 -5.08 28.81 1.82
C GLU A 854 -4.44 27.65 2.59
N LEU A 855 -5.26 26.96 3.38
CA LEU A 855 -4.89 25.76 4.12
C LEU A 855 -5.80 24.61 3.68
N MET A 856 -5.25 23.68 2.89
CA MET A 856 -6.00 22.56 2.32
C MET A 856 -5.40 21.23 2.78
N LEU A 857 -6.08 20.57 3.74
CA LEU A 857 -5.71 19.29 4.35
C LEU A 857 -6.86 18.26 4.21
N SER A 858 -7.62 18.32 3.11
CA SER A 858 -8.83 17.52 2.90
C SER A 858 -8.53 16.12 2.36
N ARG A 859 -9.38 15.13 2.62
CA ARG A 859 -9.16 13.71 2.23
C ARG A 859 -7.82 13.17 2.74
N THR A 860 -7.58 13.29 4.03
CA THR A 860 -6.46 12.61 4.72
C THR A 860 -7.00 11.78 5.89
N GLN A 861 -6.13 11.32 6.79
CA GLN A 861 -6.51 10.54 7.98
C GLN A 861 -6.26 11.34 9.28
N ILE A 862 -6.25 12.68 9.21
CA ILE A 862 -6.09 13.56 10.37
C ILE A 862 -7.23 13.37 11.37
N THR A 863 -6.88 13.36 12.66
CA THR A 863 -7.75 13.14 13.82
C THR A 863 -7.64 14.29 14.82
N GLY A 864 -8.38 14.20 15.93
CA GLY A 864 -8.37 15.19 17.00
C GLY A 864 -9.14 16.46 16.61
N SER A 865 -9.03 17.50 17.44
CA SER A 865 -9.80 18.74 17.27
C SER A 865 -9.04 19.84 16.55
N ILE A 866 -9.77 20.77 15.93
CA ILE A 866 -9.20 21.99 15.35
C ILE A 866 -8.70 22.88 16.49
N PRO A 867 -7.40 23.17 16.62
CA PRO A 867 -6.85 23.91 17.75
C PRO A 867 -7.31 25.38 17.75
N THR A 868 -7.46 25.97 18.94
CA THR A 868 -7.97 27.34 19.11
C THR A 868 -7.09 28.40 18.45
N GLU A 869 -5.81 28.07 18.31
CA GLU A 869 -4.73 28.83 17.70
C GLU A 869 -4.95 29.10 16.21
N ILE A 870 -5.85 28.35 15.54
CA ILE A 870 -6.29 28.66 14.17
C ILE A 870 -6.86 30.09 14.06
N GLY A 871 -7.44 30.62 15.15
CA GLY A 871 -7.91 32.00 15.26
C GLY A 871 -6.83 33.09 15.27
N ARG A 872 -5.55 32.72 15.13
CA ARG A 872 -4.43 33.65 14.88
C ARG A 872 -4.17 33.87 13.39
N LEU A 873 -4.72 33.02 12.52
CA LEU A 873 -4.51 33.03 11.07
C LEU A 873 -5.38 34.10 10.39
N THR A 874 -5.13 35.37 10.74
CA THR A 874 -5.94 36.50 10.26
C THR A 874 -5.85 36.74 8.75
N ALA A 875 -4.82 36.22 8.07
CA ALA A 875 -4.69 36.22 6.61
C ALA A 875 -5.52 35.13 5.90
N LEU A 876 -6.09 34.16 6.63
CA LEU A 876 -6.73 32.97 6.07
C LEU A 876 -8.00 33.32 5.29
N GLU A 877 -8.04 32.91 4.03
CA GLU A 877 -9.15 33.11 3.09
C GLU A 877 -9.92 31.78 2.86
N ASN A 878 -9.20 30.67 2.68
CA ASN A 878 -9.78 29.35 2.42
C ASN A 878 -9.24 28.31 3.42
N LEU A 879 -10.16 27.69 4.16
CA LEU A 879 -9.91 26.58 5.07
C LEU A 879 -10.64 25.34 4.57
N GLU A 880 -9.89 24.33 4.10
CA GLU A 880 -10.47 23.05 3.64
C GLU A 880 -9.87 21.86 4.41
N MET A 881 -10.67 21.21 5.23
CA MET A 881 -10.31 19.98 5.95
C MET A 881 -11.42 18.91 5.85
N TYR A 882 -12.15 18.89 4.74
CA TYR A 882 -13.26 17.95 4.52
C TYR A 882 -12.75 16.50 4.33
N GLY A 883 -13.56 15.50 4.67
CA GLY A 883 -13.22 14.09 4.47
C GLY A 883 -12.05 13.61 5.33
N ASN A 884 -12.02 13.99 6.61
CA ASN A 884 -11.04 13.56 7.60
C ASN A 884 -11.75 12.89 8.79
N LYS A 885 -11.04 12.66 9.89
CA LYS A 885 -11.54 12.10 11.16
C LYS A 885 -11.47 13.14 12.30
N ILE A 886 -11.65 14.42 11.97
CA ILE A 886 -11.53 15.53 12.92
C ILE A 886 -12.74 15.52 13.88
N THR A 887 -12.47 15.63 15.18
CA THR A 887 -13.45 15.50 16.28
C THR A 887 -13.62 16.80 17.07
N GLY A 888 -14.62 16.84 17.95
CA GLY A 888 -14.83 17.96 18.88
C GLY A 888 -15.46 19.19 18.22
N SER A 889 -15.50 20.31 18.96
CA SER A 889 -16.25 21.49 18.55
C SER A 889 -15.47 22.47 17.68
N LEU A 890 -16.15 23.09 16.71
CA LEU A 890 -15.66 24.25 15.96
C LEU A 890 -15.16 25.35 16.94
N PRO A 891 -13.88 25.73 16.89
CA PRO A 891 -13.32 26.66 17.88
C PRO A 891 -13.89 28.07 17.68
N LYS A 892 -14.43 28.67 18.75
CA LYS A 892 -15.03 30.03 18.71
C LYS A 892 -14.05 31.10 18.22
N THR A 893 -12.75 30.87 18.35
CA THR A 893 -11.66 31.73 17.87
C THR A 893 -11.53 31.77 16.34
N LEU A 894 -12.08 30.81 15.59
CA LEU A 894 -12.11 30.84 14.12
C LEU A 894 -12.83 32.09 13.57
N GLY A 895 -13.78 32.64 14.35
CA GLY A 895 -14.44 33.92 14.08
C GLY A 895 -13.54 35.16 14.15
N ASN A 896 -12.25 35.02 14.49
CA ASN A 896 -11.25 36.09 14.44
C ASN A 896 -10.57 36.17 13.05
N CYS A 897 -10.67 35.14 12.21
CA CYS A 897 -10.05 35.10 10.88
C CYS A 897 -10.90 35.90 9.89
N SER A 898 -10.85 37.23 10.01
CA SER A 898 -11.78 38.18 9.37
C SER A 898 -11.70 38.26 7.84
N ASN A 899 -10.76 37.55 7.21
CA ASN A 899 -10.63 37.44 5.75
C ASN A 899 -11.18 36.12 5.18
N LEU A 900 -11.69 35.21 6.02
CA LEU A 900 -12.21 33.92 5.57
C LEU A 900 -13.38 34.10 4.58
N LYS A 901 -13.25 33.47 3.42
CA LYS A 901 -14.24 33.38 2.34
C LYS A 901 -14.86 31.99 2.31
N ARG A 902 -14.08 30.94 2.58
CA ARG A 902 -14.52 29.54 2.51
C ARG A 902 -14.07 28.76 3.75
N ILE A 903 -15.03 28.14 4.42
CA ILE A 903 -14.83 27.13 5.45
C ILE A 903 -15.49 25.85 4.91
N ASP A 904 -14.68 24.83 4.60
CA ASP A 904 -15.15 23.53 4.14
C ASP A 904 -14.59 22.39 5.01
N LEU A 905 -15.49 21.78 5.79
CA LEU A 905 -15.21 20.76 6.79
C LEU A 905 -16.17 19.56 6.65
N PHE A 906 -16.77 19.36 5.47
CA PHE A 906 -17.78 18.30 5.28
C PHE A 906 -17.21 16.90 5.53
N ASN A 907 -18.05 15.93 5.94
CA ASN A 907 -17.65 14.54 6.22
C ASN A 907 -16.50 14.46 7.24
N ASN A 908 -16.82 14.78 8.48
CA ASN A 908 -15.94 14.72 9.65
C ASN A 908 -16.75 14.27 10.89
N LEU A 909 -16.12 14.26 12.07
CA LEU A 909 -16.72 13.85 13.34
C LEU A 909 -16.90 15.06 14.31
N LEU A 910 -17.12 16.27 13.76
CA LEU A 910 -17.27 17.49 14.56
C LEU A 910 -18.58 17.48 15.36
N THR A 911 -18.54 18.02 16.57
CA THR A 911 -19.65 18.05 17.54
C THR A 911 -19.91 19.44 18.10
N GLY A 912 -20.93 19.59 18.95
CA GLY A 912 -21.29 20.89 19.53
C GLY A 912 -21.90 21.84 18.49
N SER A 913 -22.07 23.12 18.85
CA SER A 913 -22.84 24.07 18.03
C SER A 913 -22.01 24.97 17.12
N ILE A 914 -22.64 25.45 16.04
CA ILE A 914 -22.07 26.43 15.11
C ILE A 914 -21.74 27.71 15.89
N PRO A 915 -20.47 28.16 15.98
CA PRO A 915 -20.12 29.34 16.75
C PRO A 915 -20.72 30.61 16.12
N GLN A 916 -21.53 31.34 16.90
CA GLN A 916 -22.03 32.67 16.50
C GLN A 916 -20.89 33.64 16.16
N SER A 917 -19.67 33.43 16.69
CA SER A 917 -18.50 34.24 16.31
C SER A 917 -18.13 34.16 14.83
N LEU A 918 -18.56 33.13 14.08
CA LEU A 918 -18.37 33.07 12.63
C LEU A 918 -19.12 34.18 11.88
N THR A 919 -20.20 34.75 12.44
CA THR A 919 -20.94 35.86 11.80
C THR A 919 -20.21 37.21 11.87
N LYS A 920 -19.07 37.25 12.57
CA LYS A 920 -18.11 38.36 12.48
C LYS A 920 -17.31 38.34 11.17
N ILE A 921 -17.24 37.20 10.49
CA ILE A 921 -16.50 37.03 9.23
C ILE A 921 -17.34 37.61 8.09
N GLN A 922 -17.30 38.93 7.93
CA GLN A 922 -18.11 39.64 6.92
C GLN A 922 -17.73 39.28 5.47
N SER A 923 -16.54 38.69 5.25
CA SER A 923 -16.07 38.16 3.97
C SER A 923 -16.60 36.76 3.62
N LEU A 924 -17.33 36.08 4.52
CA LEU A 924 -17.68 34.66 4.37
C LEU A 924 -18.67 34.44 3.22
N GLN A 925 -18.28 33.60 2.26
CA GLN A 925 -19.05 33.24 1.06
C GLN A 925 -19.57 31.81 1.12
N ILE A 926 -18.79 30.89 1.70
CA ILE A 926 -19.07 29.46 1.73
C ILE A 926 -18.85 28.91 3.14
N LEU A 927 -19.89 28.30 3.70
CA LEU A 927 -19.82 27.47 4.90
C LEU A 927 -20.37 26.07 4.58
N HIS A 928 -19.48 25.08 4.50
CA HIS A 928 -19.82 23.67 4.35
C HIS A 928 -19.38 22.90 5.59
N ILE A 929 -20.35 22.40 6.37
CA ILE A 929 -20.12 21.54 7.55
C ILE A 929 -21.02 20.29 7.50
N LYS A 930 -21.52 19.96 6.32
CA LYS A 930 -22.33 18.78 6.01
C LYS A 930 -21.71 17.46 6.51
N LEU A 931 -22.53 16.47 6.86
CA LEU A 931 -22.05 15.15 7.32
C LEU A 931 -21.09 15.28 8.52
N ASN A 932 -21.63 15.75 9.63
CA ASN A 932 -20.98 15.87 10.93
C ASN A 932 -22.01 15.58 12.04
N ALA A 933 -21.64 15.73 13.31
CA ALA A 933 -22.52 15.61 14.47
C ALA A 933 -22.76 16.97 15.18
N ILE A 934 -22.82 18.06 14.40
CA ILE A 934 -23.08 19.42 14.90
C ILE A 934 -24.50 19.51 15.47
N THR A 935 -24.65 20.11 16.65
CA THR A 935 -25.91 20.27 17.39
C THR A 935 -26.30 21.74 17.57
N GLY A 936 -27.43 22.03 18.22
CA GLY A 936 -27.87 23.39 18.53
C GLY A 936 -28.68 24.04 17.41
N THR A 937 -28.85 25.36 17.51
CA THR A 937 -29.68 26.16 16.61
C THR A 937 -28.84 27.01 15.64
N ILE A 938 -29.43 27.41 14.52
CA ILE A 938 -28.80 28.31 13.54
C ILE A 938 -29.02 29.77 13.97
N SER A 939 -27.96 30.57 14.12
CA SER A 939 -28.12 32.01 14.41
C SER A 939 -28.74 32.77 13.24
N ALA A 940 -29.66 33.70 13.55
CA ALA A 940 -30.23 34.62 12.58
C ALA A 940 -29.19 35.55 11.93
N ASP A 941 -28.05 35.78 12.59
CA ASP A 941 -27.00 36.67 12.10
C ASP A 941 -26.35 36.16 10.79
N PHE A 942 -26.36 34.85 10.54
CA PHE A 942 -25.84 34.27 9.29
C PHE A 942 -26.62 34.75 8.05
N GLY A 943 -27.93 34.94 8.18
CA GLY A 943 -28.78 35.48 7.11
C GLY A 943 -28.49 36.94 6.76
N ASN A 944 -27.73 37.65 7.61
CA ASN A 944 -27.34 39.05 7.41
C ASN A 944 -25.92 39.20 6.81
N LEU A 945 -25.20 38.09 6.54
CA LEU A 945 -23.84 38.15 5.98
C LEU A 945 -23.86 38.61 4.50
N PRO A 946 -23.09 39.64 4.12
CA PRO A 946 -23.29 40.36 2.85
C PRO A 946 -22.81 39.61 1.60
N PHE A 947 -22.03 38.53 1.76
CA PHE A 947 -21.48 37.72 0.66
C PHE A 947 -21.79 36.22 0.76
N LEU A 948 -22.53 35.79 1.79
CA LEU A 948 -22.82 34.37 2.01
C LEU A 948 -23.68 33.83 0.85
N SER A 949 -23.14 32.85 0.12
CA SER A 949 -23.70 32.32 -1.12
C SER A 949 -23.92 30.81 -1.07
N TRP A 950 -23.08 30.08 -0.33
CA TRP A 950 -23.27 28.64 -0.04
C TRP A 950 -23.29 28.40 1.47
N PHE A 951 -24.36 27.78 1.96
CA PHE A 951 -24.54 27.38 3.35
C PHE A 951 -25.09 25.95 3.38
N ASP A 952 -24.19 24.97 3.48
CA ASP A 952 -24.52 23.55 3.52
C ASP A 952 -24.21 22.99 4.92
N VAL A 953 -25.27 22.81 5.69
CA VAL A 953 -25.24 22.22 7.03
C VAL A 953 -26.03 20.90 7.08
N SER A 954 -26.33 20.33 5.90
CA SER A 954 -27.14 19.11 5.78
C SER A 954 -26.49 17.89 6.46
N SER A 955 -27.29 16.89 6.83
CA SER A 955 -26.81 15.68 7.52
C SER A 955 -26.03 15.99 8.81
N ASN A 956 -26.72 16.61 9.77
CA ASN A 956 -26.23 17.00 11.09
C ASN A 956 -27.35 16.81 12.15
N ARG A 957 -27.14 17.29 13.38
CA ARG A 957 -28.10 17.24 14.50
C ARG A 957 -28.58 18.64 14.93
N LEU A 958 -28.67 19.58 13.97
CA LEU A 958 -29.20 20.93 14.22
C LEU A 958 -30.72 20.88 14.43
N HIS A 959 -31.24 21.71 15.33
CA HIS A 959 -32.64 21.70 15.72
C HIS A 959 -33.26 23.11 15.83
N GLY A 960 -34.59 23.16 15.97
CA GLY A 960 -35.37 24.40 16.03
C GLY A 960 -35.63 25.03 14.66
N ARG A 961 -36.09 26.30 14.66
CA ARG A 961 -36.46 27.02 13.44
C ARG A 961 -35.32 27.45 12.53
N ILE A 962 -35.65 27.51 11.25
CA ILE A 962 -34.90 28.23 10.22
C ILE A 962 -35.06 29.74 10.46
N PRO A 963 -33.99 30.54 10.55
CA PRO A 963 -34.12 31.99 10.74
C PRO A 963 -34.65 32.72 9.50
N ALA A 964 -35.70 33.53 9.69
CA ALA A 964 -36.35 34.29 8.61
C ALA A 964 -35.42 35.32 7.90
N SER A 965 -34.28 35.68 8.51
CA SER A 965 -33.27 36.58 7.94
C SER A 965 -32.63 36.05 6.66
N PHE A 966 -32.44 34.74 6.53
CA PHE A 966 -31.92 34.13 5.29
C PHE A 966 -32.80 34.45 4.07
N GLY A 967 -34.12 34.60 4.27
CA GLY A 967 -35.05 35.00 3.23
C GLY A 967 -34.79 36.39 2.65
N ASN A 968 -34.12 37.28 3.38
CA ASN A 968 -33.73 38.61 2.90
C ASN A 968 -32.36 38.64 2.19
N SER A 969 -31.61 37.52 2.17
CA SER A 969 -30.30 37.47 1.53
C SER A 969 -30.42 37.55 0.00
N ARG A 970 -29.57 38.38 -0.60
CA ARG A 970 -29.47 38.54 -2.07
C ARG A 970 -28.31 37.76 -2.69
N THR A 971 -27.47 37.13 -1.86
CA THR A 971 -26.29 36.38 -2.30
C THR A 971 -26.45 34.88 -2.15
N LEU A 972 -27.37 34.42 -1.30
CA LEU A 972 -27.61 33.02 -1.00
C LEU A 972 -28.16 32.25 -2.20
N LYS A 973 -27.33 31.39 -2.80
CA LYS A 973 -27.65 30.57 -3.98
C LYS A 973 -27.84 29.10 -3.65
N ASP A 974 -27.17 28.62 -2.60
CA ASP A 974 -27.16 27.23 -2.17
C ASP A 974 -27.35 27.16 -0.65
N PHE A 975 -28.45 26.58 -0.22
CA PHE A 975 -28.91 26.56 1.18
C PHE A 975 -29.49 25.19 1.49
N ARG A 976 -28.66 24.31 2.07
CA ARG A 976 -29.03 22.93 2.38
C ARG A 976 -29.10 22.68 3.87
N LEU A 977 -30.30 22.36 4.33
CA LEU A 977 -30.61 22.00 5.71
C LEU A 977 -31.04 20.52 5.88
N GLY A 978 -31.28 19.79 4.79
CA GLY A 978 -31.87 18.45 4.82
C GLY A 978 -31.11 17.45 5.71
N GLY A 979 -31.83 16.50 6.31
CA GLY A 979 -31.26 15.57 7.29
C GLY A 979 -30.75 16.26 8.55
N ASN A 980 -31.58 17.11 9.17
CA ASN A 980 -31.39 17.71 10.49
C ASN A 980 -32.70 17.58 11.28
N MET A 981 -32.68 17.92 12.58
CA MET A 981 -33.81 17.86 13.52
C MET A 981 -34.69 19.13 13.45
N ILE A 982 -35.00 19.59 12.24
CA ILE A 982 -35.77 20.83 12.00
C ILE A 982 -37.27 20.53 12.04
N TYR A 983 -37.99 21.16 12.97
CA TYR A 983 -39.42 20.92 13.22
C TYR A 983 -40.33 22.14 13.01
N ASP A 984 -39.83 23.37 13.15
CA ASP A 984 -40.63 24.58 13.00
C ASP A 984 -40.90 24.93 11.52
N PRO A 985 -42.06 25.54 11.18
CA PRO A 985 -42.41 25.91 9.81
C PRO A 985 -41.38 26.80 9.10
N VAL A 986 -41.23 26.58 7.78
CA VAL A 986 -40.36 27.39 6.91
C VAL A 986 -40.87 28.83 6.88
N PRO A 987 -40.02 29.85 7.18
CA PRO A 987 -40.44 31.24 7.09
C PRO A 987 -40.77 31.63 5.65
N GLU A 988 -41.91 32.30 5.45
CA GLU A 988 -42.42 32.69 4.13
C GLU A 988 -41.41 33.52 3.32
N SER A 989 -40.60 34.34 4.00
CA SER A 989 -39.51 35.12 3.37
C SER A 989 -38.46 34.26 2.67
N LEU A 990 -38.22 33.01 3.09
CA LEU A 990 -37.35 32.08 2.35
C LEU A 990 -38.11 31.47 1.16
N CYS A 991 -39.38 31.13 1.35
CA CYS A 991 -40.22 30.53 0.30
C CYS A 991 -40.44 31.48 -0.89
N GLN A 992 -40.41 32.79 -0.66
CA GLN A 992 -40.52 33.84 -1.67
C GLN A 992 -39.17 34.26 -2.30
N ASN A 993 -38.02 33.79 -1.80
CA ASN A 993 -36.71 34.22 -2.29
C ASN A 993 -36.26 33.37 -3.49
N GLU A 994 -36.48 33.87 -4.70
CA GLU A 994 -36.15 33.21 -5.98
C GLU A 994 -34.64 32.95 -6.24
N ASN A 995 -33.72 33.38 -5.36
CA ASN A 995 -32.29 33.09 -5.54
C ASN A 995 -31.90 31.73 -4.94
N ILE A 996 -32.67 31.23 -3.96
CA ILE A 996 -32.32 30.07 -3.16
C ILE A 996 -32.38 28.78 -3.99
N ASN A 997 -31.37 27.93 -3.82
CA ASN A 997 -31.21 26.64 -4.47
C ASN A 997 -31.36 26.74 -6.00
N GLY A 998 -30.78 27.77 -6.61
CA GLY A 998 -30.85 28.01 -8.06
C GLY A 998 -32.26 28.31 -8.59
N GLY A 999 -33.15 28.84 -7.76
CA GLY A 999 -34.52 29.21 -8.14
C GLY A 999 -35.59 28.15 -7.85
N LEU A 1000 -35.26 27.07 -7.15
CA LEU A 1000 -36.22 26.01 -6.80
C LEU A 1000 -37.40 26.50 -5.96
N THR A 1001 -37.23 27.60 -5.22
CA THR A 1001 -38.31 28.33 -4.52
C THR A 1001 -39.35 28.92 -5.46
N LYS A 1002 -38.97 29.36 -6.67
CA LYS A 1002 -39.90 29.89 -7.69
C LYS A 1002 -40.86 28.82 -8.21
N THR A 1003 -40.40 27.57 -8.30
CA THR A 1003 -41.17 26.44 -8.85
C THR A 1003 -41.92 25.67 -7.75
N TYR A 1004 -41.31 25.51 -6.57
CA TYR A 1004 -41.79 24.62 -5.51
C TYR A 1004 -42.08 25.32 -4.16
N GLY A 1005 -41.97 26.66 -4.10
CA GLY A 1005 -42.19 27.44 -2.88
C GLY A 1005 -41.28 26.98 -1.74
N CYS A 1006 -41.85 26.83 -0.54
CA CYS A 1006 -41.13 26.35 0.64
C CYS A 1006 -40.44 24.99 0.42
N SER A 1007 -41.01 24.11 -0.41
CA SER A 1007 -40.42 22.79 -0.72
C SER A 1007 -39.09 22.89 -1.47
N GLY A 1008 -38.82 24.00 -2.16
CA GLY A 1008 -37.51 24.30 -2.75
C GLY A 1008 -36.43 24.69 -1.74
N VAL A 1009 -36.83 25.06 -0.51
CA VAL A 1009 -35.94 25.31 0.63
C VAL A 1009 -35.70 24.00 1.39
N ILE A 1010 -36.77 23.30 1.75
CA ILE A 1010 -36.75 22.08 2.57
C ILE A 1010 -38.09 21.32 2.41
N CYS A 1011 -38.07 19.99 2.31
CA CYS A 1011 -39.29 19.21 2.10
C CYS A 1011 -40.23 19.20 3.33
N PRO A 1012 -41.57 19.33 3.15
CA PRO A 1012 -42.54 19.24 4.23
C PRO A 1012 -42.68 17.82 4.81
N LEU A 1013 -43.21 17.72 6.03
CA LEU A 1013 -43.47 16.44 6.72
C LEU A 1013 -44.36 15.52 5.87
N GLY A 1014 -44.10 14.20 5.94
CA GLY A 1014 -44.72 13.19 5.09
C GLY A 1014 -44.17 13.14 3.66
N THR A 1015 -43.18 13.98 3.32
CA THR A 1015 -42.49 13.97 2.01
C THR A 1015 -40.97 13.96 2.16
N PHE A 1016 -40.27 13.40 1.17
CA PHE A 1016 -38.82 13.24 1.17
C PHE A 1016 -38.19 13.53 -0.20
N SER A 1017 -36.87 13.71 -0.21
CA SER A 1017 -36.03 13.74 -1.41
C SER A 1017 -34.56 13.57 -0.99
N ASP A 1018 -33.69 13.07 -1.86
CA ASP A 1018 -32.28 12.81 -1.53
C ASP A 1018 -31.53 13.98 -0.84
N PRO A 1019 -31.65 15.26 -1.26
CA PRO A 1019 -31.00 16.38 -0.59
C PRO A 1019 -31.86 17.02 0.52
N GLY A 1020 -33.08 16.52 0.74
CA GLY A 1020 -34.04 17.08 1.70
C GLY A 1020 -34.78 18.34 1.21
N HIS A 1021 -34.72 18.66 -0.09
CA HIS A 1021 -35.49 19.73 -0.73
C HIS A 1021 -35.84 19.33 -2.19
N ALA A 1022 -36.91 19.90 -2.73
CA ALA A 1022 -37.30 19.68 -4.13
C ALA A 1022 -36.16 20.04 -5.09
N THR A 1023 -36.07 19.35 -6.23
CA THR A 1023 -34.99 19.47 -7.21
C THR A 1023 -35.54 19.72 -8.61
N HIS A 1024 -34.68 20.06 -9.57
CA HIS A 1024 -35.09 20.29 -10.97
C HIS A 1024 -35.52 19.01 -11.69
N ALA A 1025 -35.12 17.83 -11.22
CA ALA A 1025 -35.53 16.54 -11.78
C ALA A 1025 -36.77 15.96 -11.08
N ASP A 1026 -36.90 16.22 -9.78
CA ASP A 1026 -37.90 15.61 -8.90
C ASP A 1026 -38.31 16.57 -7.77
N GLY A 1027 -39.62 16.75 -7.57
CA GLY A 1027 -40.16 17.41 -6.37
C GLY A 1027 -40.03 16.54 -5.11
N CYS A 1028 -40.44 17.07 -3.95
CA CYS A 1028 -40.55 16.28 -2.73
C CYS A 1028 -41.62 15.18 -2.89
N LYS A 1029 -41.23 13.92 -2.79
CA LYS A 1029 -42.10 12.76 -3.03
C LYS A 1029 -42.84 12.36 -1.74
N PRO A 1030 -44.12 11.99 -1.80
CA PRO A 1030 -44.84 11.50 -0.62
C PRO A 1030 -44.28 10.16 -0.14
N CYS A 1031 -44.36 9.90 1.16
CA CYS A 1031 -43.87 8.66 1.74
C CYS A 1031 -44.75 7.44 1.39
N PRO A 1032 -44.17 6.32 0.93
CA PRO A 1032 -44.92 5.12 0.56
C PRO A 1032 -45.31 4.25 1.77
N GLY A 1033 -46.43 3.53 1.66
CA GLY A 1033 -46.73 2.36 2.51
C GLY A 1033 -46.85 2.63 4.01
N GLY A 1034 -47.48 3.75 4.40
CA GLY A 1034 -47.66 4.11 5.83
C GLY A 1034 -46.40 4.57 6.54
N LYS A 1035 -45.30 4.77 5.80
CA LYS A 1035 -44.10 5.47 6.29
C LYS A 1035 -44.33 6.99 6.29
N SER A 1036 -43.53 7.73 7.06
CA SER A 1036 -43.54 9.20 7.07
C SER A 1036 -42.13 9.74 7.40
N THR A 1037 -41.99 11.04 7.66
CA THR A 1037 -40.74 11.72 7.98
C THR A 1037 -40.82 12.40 9.35
N MET A 1038 -39.73 12.33 10.14
CA MET A 1038 -39.73 12.85 11.52
C MET A 1038 -39.47 14.36 11.56
N TYR A 1039 -38.67 14.85 10.61
CA TYR A 1039 -38.25 16.24 10.53
C TYR A 1039 -38.37 16.78 9.09
N LEU A 1040 -38.47 18.09 8.96
CA LEU A 1040 -38.46 18.78 7.67
C LEU A 1040 -37.17 18.44 6.91
N GLY A 1041 -37.30 18.14 5.62
CA GLY A 1041 -36.16 17.79 4.76
C GLY A 1041 -35.49 16.48 5.11
N SER A 1042 -36.22 15.52 5.68
CA SER A 1042 -35.76 14.13 5.78
C SER A 1042 -35.46 13.56 4.38
N SER A 1043 -34.35 12.83 4.25
CA SER A 1043 -33.93 12.26 2.96
C SER A 1043 -34.51 10.88 2.65
N HIS A 1044 -35.22 10.27 3.61
CA HIS A 1044 -35.89 8.98 3.48
C HIS A 1044 -37.15 8.97 4.37
N CYS A 1045 -38.05 8.03 4.11
CA CYS A 1045 -39.22 7.77 4.95
C CYS A 1045 -39.01 6.53 5.82
N ILE A 1046 -39.39 6.63 7.10
CA ILE A 1046 -39.33 5.54 8.08
C ILE A 1046 -40.74 5.14 8.50
N LYS A 1047 -40.92 3.88 8.92
CA LYS A 1047 -42.18 3.41 9.49
C LYS A 1047 -42.14 3.69 10.99
N PHE A 1048 -43.04 4.55 11.46
CA PHE A 1048 -43.11 4.89 12.88
C PHE A 1048 -43.85 3.84 13.70
N THR A 1049 -43.29 3.55 14.86
CA THR A 1049 -43.99 3.01 16.03
C THR A 1049 -44.59 4.16 16.86
N GLU A 1050 -45.41 3.86 17.86
CA GLU A 1050 -45.85 4.88 18.83
C GLU A 1050 -44.69 5.34 19.73
N GLU A 1051 -43.72 4.45 19.98
CA GLU A 1051 -42.48 4.74 20.70
C GLU A 1051 -41.60 5.80 20.00
N ASP A 1052 -41.53 5.79 18.66
CA ASP A 1052 -40.79 6.81 17.89
C ASP A 1052 -41.37 8.22 18.09
N TYR A 1053 -42.70 8.35 18.15
CA TYR A 1053 -43.35 9.65 18.34
C TYR A 1053 -43.10 10.21 19.74
N VAL A 1054 -43.02 9.36 20.76
CA VAL A 1054 -42.73 9.79 22.14
C VAL A 1054 -41.23 10.04 22.36
N ASN A 1055 -40.34 9.27 21.73
CA ASN A 1055 -38.90 9.59 21.65
C ASN A 1055 -38.67 10.95 20.95
N MET A 1056 -39.36 11.23 19.84
CA MET A 1056 -39.32 12.53 19.16
C MET A 1056 -39.81 13.67 20.08
N PHE A 1057 -40.91 13.46 20.82
CA PHE A 1057 -41.39 14.43 21.79
C PHE A 1057 -40.38 14.66 22.93
N TYR A 1058 -39.70 13.59 23.38
CA TYR A 1058 -38.61 13.66 24.35
C TYR A 1058 -37.45 14.53 23.86
N ASP A 1059 -36.91 14.25 22.67
CA ASP A 1059 -35.75 15.00 22.16
C ASP A 1059 -36.07 16.51 21.98
N VAL A 1060 -37.29 16.85 21.56
CA VAL A 1060 -37.75 18.26 21.44
C VAL A 1060 -37.92 18.93 22.82
N MET A 1061 -38.50 18.23 23.80
CA MET A 1061 -38.70 18.80 25.14
C MET A 1061 -37.42 18.84 25.97
N ALA A 1062 -36.53 17.86 25.85
CA ALA A 1062 -35.22 17.86 26.50
C ALA A 1062 -34.28 18.93 25.91
N ALA A 1063 -34.37 19.20 24.60
CA ALA A 1063 -33.60 20.28 23.95
C ALA A 1063 -34.06 21.69 24.33
N THR A 1064 -35.33 21.86 24.76
CA THR A 1064 -35.89 23.15 25.17
C THR A 1064 -35.91 23.35 26.69
N HIS A 1065 -36.13 22.27 27.46
CA HIS A 1065 -36.28 22.26 28.91
C HIS A 1065 -35.49 21.10 29.54
N PRO A 1066 -34.14 21.12 29.48
CA PRO A 1066 -33.32 19.98 29.92
C PRO A 1066 -33.41 19.69 31.43
N HIS A 1067 -33.60 20.71 32.27
CA HIS A 1067 -33.57 20.55 33.73
C HIS A 1067 -34.72 19.66 34.27
N PRO A 1068 -36.01 19.94 33.94
CA PRO A 1068 -37.12 19.09 34.41
C PRO A 1068 -37.05 17.65 33.88
N MET A 1069 -36.60 17.43 32.65
CA MET A 1069 -36.58 16.09 32.06
C MET A 1069 -35.50 15.19 32.66
N GLN A 1070 -34.38 15.77 33.11
CA GLN A 1070 -33.25 15.03 33.67
C GLN A 1070 -33.37 14.72 35.17
N GLN A 1071 -34.19 15.45 35.94
CA GLN A 1071 -34.27 15.27 37.40
C GLN A 1071 -35.28 14.19 37.85
N ASP A 1072 -36.41 14.04 37.14
CA ASP A 1072 -37.54 13.20 37.59
C ASP A 1072 -37.73 11.91 36.76
N HIS A 1073 -36.65 11.45 36.12
CA HIS A 1073 -36.57 10.20 35.35
C HIS A 1073 -37.73 10.00 34.36
N TRP A 1074 -38.01 10.99 33.50
CA TRP A 1074 -39.08 10.87 32.50
C TRP A 1074 -38.82 9.68 31.55
N GLN A 1075 -37.56 9.53 31.14
CA GLN A 1075 -36.99 8.31 30.57
C GLN A 1075 -36.01 7.73 31.60
N SER A 1076 -36.25 6.52 32.07
CA SER A 1076 -35.38 5.82 33.04
C SER A 1076 -34.12 5.28 32.38
N ARG A 1077 -34.28 4.69 31.19
CA ARG A 1077 -33.24 4.28 30.23
C ARG A 1077 -33.86 4.14 28.83
N ARG A 1078 -33.02 4.05 27.78
CA ARG A 1078 -33.44 3.76 26.40
C ARG A 1078 -33.58 2.27 26.07
N ASP A 1079 -33.22 1.37 26.98
CA ASP A 1079 -33.39 -0.09 26.89
C ASP A 1079 -34.68 -0.60 27.56
N GLN A 1080 -35.53 0.31 28.07
CA GLN A 1080 -36.76 -0.02 28.81
C GLN A 1080 -38.01 0.37 28.02
N ASP A 1081 -38.90 -0.61 27.87
CA ASP A 1081 -40.26 -0.50 27.32
C ASP A 1081 -40.95 0.79 27.79
N ILE A 1082 -41.39 1.57 26.81
CA ILE A 1082 -41.94 2.92 26.96
C ILE A 1082 -43.20 2.99 27.84
N CYS A 1083 -43.93 1.89 27.99
CA CYS A 1083 -45.06 1.80 28.90
C CYS A 1083 -44.66 1.90 30.39
N ASN A 1084 -43.36 1.83 30.70
CA ASN A 1084 -42.79 2.03 32.04
C ASN A 1084 -42.25 3.46 32.26
N TRP A 1085 -42.26 4.32 31.24
CA TRP A 1085 -41.76 5.70 31.36
C TRP A 1085 -42.75 6.58 32.14
N ASN A 1086 -42.22 7.55 32.89
CA ASN A 1086 -42.97 8.23 33.94
C ASN A 1086 -44.09 9.12 33.35
N GLY A 1087 -45.37 8.79 33.57
CA GLY A 1087 -46.49 9.55 33.01
C GLY A 1087 -46.92 9.17 31.59
N ILE A 1088 -46.27 8.17 30.97
CA ILE A 1088 -46.87 7.40 29.87
C ILE A 1088 -47.90 6.43 30.46
N LYS A 1089 -48.97 6.15 29.74
CA LYS A 1089 -49.87 5.01 30.01
C LYS A 1089 -50.12 4.23 28.75
N CYS A 1090 -50.16 2.91 28.87
CA CYS A 1090 -50.52 1.99 27.80
C CYS A 1090 -51.80 1.20 28.15
N ASP A 1091 -52.42 0.59 27.14
CA ASP A 1091 -53.43 -0.44 27.33
C ASP A 1091 -52.82 -1.85 27.54
N GLU A 1092 -53.69 -2.85 27.65
CA GLU A 1092 -53.31 -4.26 27.85
C GLU A 1092 -52.56 -4.90 26.67
N HIS A 1093 -52.47 -4.22 25.53
CA HIS A 1093 -51.71 -4.64 24.33
C HIS A 1093 -50.40 -3.86 24.18
N GLY A 1094 -50.01 -3.03 25.15
CA GLY A 1094 -48.81 -2.18 25.09
C GLY A 1094 -48.97 -0.93 24.23
N LYS A 1095 -50.20 -0.58 23.83
CA LYS A 1095 -50.46 0.59 22.98
C LYS A 1095 -50.60 1.85 23.82
N ILE A 1096 -50.02 2.98 23.41
CA ILE A 1096 -50.01 4.22 24.20
C ILE A 1096 -51.40 4.87 24.19
N THR A 1097 -51.94 5.17 25.38
CA THR A 1097 -53.31 5.70 25.58
C THR A 1097 -53.38 7.08 26.22
N SER A 1098 -52.34 7.53 26.93
CA SER A 1098 -52.23 8.92 27.39
C SER A 1098 -50.78 9.31 27.68
N ILE A 1099 -50.42 10.56 27.40
CA ILE A 1099 -49.15 11.17 27.78
C ILE A 1099 -49.44 12.35 28.72
N GLY A 1100 -48.94 12.28 29.95
CA GLY A 1100 -49.14 13.30 30.99
C GLY A 1100 -47.85 13.92 31.48
N PHE A 1101 -47.88 15.21 31.84
CA PHE A 1101 -46.71 15.97 32.30
C PHE A 1101 -46.94 16.56 33.71
N PRO A 1102 -46.76 15.77 34.79
CA PRO A 1102 -47.12 16.17 36.15
C PRO A 1102 -46.45 17.47 36.64
N LEU A 1103 -45.30 17.81 36.06
CA LEU A 1103 -44.43 18.91 36.52
C LEU A 1103 -44.55 20.19 35.67
N LEU A 1104 -45.24 20.15 34.52
CA LEU A 1104 -45.52 21.33 33.69
C LEU A 1104 -46.91 21.94 33.98
N GLY A 1105 -47.74 21.28 34.82
CA GLY A 1105 -49.13 21.67 35.06
C GLY A 1105 -50.08 21.38 33.88
N ILE A 1106 -49.58 20.73 32.82
CA ILE A 1106 -50.34 20.34 31.63
C ILE A 1106 -50.88 18.92 31.85
N ASN A 1107 -52.10 18.83 32.36
CA ASN A 1107 -52.83 17.57 32.49
C ASN A 1107 -53.50 17.22 31.14
N ASP A 1108 -53.22 16.01 30.66
CA ASP A 1108 -53.65 15.42 29.37
C ASP A 1108 -53.37 16.29 28.12
N VAL A 1109 -52.29 15.93 27.40
CA VAL A 1109 -52.22 16.16 25.95
C VAL A 1109 -52.70 14.88 25.26
N ARG A 1110 -53.64 15.01 24.32
CA ARG A 1110 -54.21 13.92 23.51
C ARG A 1110 -53.90 14.14 22.03
#